data_AF-A0A0P9EW54-F1
#
_entry.id   AF-A0A0P9EW54-F1
#
_cell.length_a   1.000
_cell.length_b   1.000
_cell.length_c   1.000
_cell.angle_alpha   90.00
_cell.angle_beta   90.00
_cell.angle_gamma   90.00
#
_symmetry.space_group_name_H-M   'P 1'
#
loop_
_entity.id
_entity.type
_entity.pdbx_description
1 polymer ?
#
loop_
_entity_poly.entity_id
_entity_poly.type
_entity_poly.pdbx_seq_one_letter_code
_entity_poly.pdbx_strand_id
1 'polypeptide(L)'
;MADSLAALLERSRQLQTSTSLAAVDLPTIQLGLDQIEAQSRRIAGRSLKEAGHTGNAAYLLASGGVNADQLSSNINTVNLAGTFEPLVPLSDTDVEGYVRHTHEQAIISAIEEGRRATTADFYRNLDTKMRREWERQKEKMFDELGRHQAQAGPSNEASRRQGGQSGFERSAPAPPLPSASGSLQMHSKMLRYDRVIRRLNEFRKEGFAFGLVSALGEASVGSSSGDSRATQTTETWRLLSHLVQERDVLNGEFQRTALQERQYAQAYLAEDQEQQGVVELRRMIGDGAKGYLEEQFLAYVEKTLASRPAEASLGGVPSIQNKIRAFLNVKYQKNGKWANSVLEIANNTPVWARIYYLLRSGHAKEALAFATENEQAIQKLEKSFVPYFKAWLDAPDRRLPKLLRDRFLAEYNQRIRYLTDTSDPYKHALYKLVGRVEISRRNVPGVTQTTEDWLWFQLSLVRETEGQGEAPHEKYGLRDLAAVLRKFGEAHFVPKGSRPLLYFQVLLLSGQFERAIAFLQQHSHYQADAVHFAIALAYYGLLRVPPRSKTAEVELLVDGNTDTPSLSFARLLHRYTRLFAQSDAVEALQYLYLVCLNADLPAPRGDEQVALAHEYVRQLVMDTRHYSELLGDVRNDGTKVGGRYVFVILR
;
A
#
# COMPACT_ATOMS: atom_id res chain seq x y z
N MET A 1 35.68 -45.75 -19.87
CA MET A 1 34.87 -46.86 -20.39
C MET A 1 33.53 -46.28 -20.77
N ALA A 2 33.15 -46.37 -22.04
CA ALA A 2 31.89 -45.80 -22.53
C ALA A 2 30.73 -46.65 -21.99
N ASP A 3 29.84 -46.04 -21.20
CA ASP A 3 28.59 -46.68 -20.82
C ASP A 3 27.81 -46.98 -22.10
N SER A 4 27.57 -48.27 -22.36
CA SER A 4 26.93 -48.72 -23.59
C SER A 4 25.48 -48.25 -23.64
N LEU A 5 24.98 -47.92 -24.83
CA LEU A 5 23.56 -47.60 -25.08
C LEU A 5 22.61 -48.66 -24.50
N ALA A 6 23.07 -49.91 -24.38
CA ALA A 6 22.36 -51.00 -23.73
C ALA A 6 22.16 -50.76 -22.22
N ALA A 7 23.18 -50.29 -21.50
CA ALA A 7 23.09 -49.97 -20.08
C ALA A 7 22.13 -48.80 -19.79
N LEU A 8 22.08 -47.83 -20.71
CA LEU A 8 21.19 -46.67 -20.62
C LEU A 8 19.73 -47.05 -20.89
N LEU A 9 19.49 -47.97 -21.85
CA LEU A 9 18.19 -48.57 -22.12
C LEU A 9 17.70 -49.42 -20.93
N GLU A 10 18.60 -50.16 -20.30
CA GLU A 10 18.30 -50.98 -19.12
C GLU A 10 17.94 -50.14 -17.89
N ARG A 11 18.69 -49.05 -17.63
CA ARG A 11 18.33 -48.06 -16.60
C ARG A 11 16.99 -47.38 -16.87
N SER A 12 16.69 -47.05 -18.13
CA SER A 12 15.40 -46.47 -18.53
C SER A 12 14.23 -47.42 -18.24
N ARG A 13 14.38 -48.72 -18.56
CA ARG A 13 13.38 -49.75 -18.24
C ARG A 13 13.20 -49.96 -16.73
N GLN A 14 14.28 -49.91 -15.94
CA GLN A 14 14.22 -50.00 -14.49
C GLN A 14 13.51 -48.80 -13.85
N LEU A 15 13.73 -47.58 -14.36
CA LEU A 15 13.02 -46.38 -13.89
C LEU A 15 11.52 -46.44 -14.21
N GLN A 16 11.16 -46.89 -15.41
CA GLN A 16 9.77 -47.05 -15.82
C GLN A 16 9.01 -48.09 -14.99
N THR A 17 9.67 -49.17 -14.60
CA THR A 17 9.08 -50.20 -13.71
C THR A 17 9.03 -49.75 -12.25
N SER A 18 10.00 -48.96 -11.77
CA SER A 18 9.97 -48.41 -10.41
C SER A 18 8.88 -47.34 -10.19
N THR A 19 8.42 -46.69 -11.27
CA THR A 19 7.39 -45.64 -11.21
C THR A 19 5.96 -46.23 -11.20
N SER A 20 5.78 -47.53 -11.48
CA SER A 20 4.45 -48.18 -11.48
C SER A 20 3.96 -48.65 -10.10
N LEU A 21 4.61 -48.25 -9.01
CA LEU A 21 4.20 -48.59 -7.65
C LEU A 21 3.05 -47.70 -7.14
N ALA A 22 1.85 -47.90 -7.70
CA ALA A 22 0.56 -47.80 -6.99
C ALA A 22 -0.59 -48.25 -7.91
N ALA A 23 -0.95 -49.54 -7.81
CA ALA A 23 -2.24 -50.13 -8.16
C ALA A 23 -2.94 -49.58 -9.42
N VAL A 24 -2.52 -50.02 -10.61
CA VAL A 24 -3.36 -50.32 -11.79
C VAL A 24 -2.42 -50.81 -12.90
N ASP A 25 -2.67 -52.01 -13.41
CA ASP A 25 -1.86 -52.68 -14.44
C ASP A 25 -2.22 -52.10 -15.82
N LEU A 26 -1.52 -51.05 -16.23
CA LEU A 26 -1.69 -50.41 -17.55
C LEU A 26 -0.58 -50.87 -18.51
N PRO A 27 -0.90 -51.21 -19.76
CA PRO A 27 0.10 -51.59 -20.75
C PRO A 27 1.03 -50.42 -21.08
N THR A 28 2.34 -50.66 -21.05
CA THR A 28 3.37 -49.67 -21.35
C THR A 28 3.45 -49.39 -22.85
N ILE A 29 3.28 -48.13 -23.26
CA ILE A 29 3.40 -47.70 -24.66
C ILE A 29 4.81 -47.14 -24.89
N GLN A 30 5.57 -47.76 -25.80
CA GLN A 30 6.83 -47.21 -26.31
C GLN A 30 6.50 -46.26 -27.46
N LEU A 31 6.65 -44.95 -27.21
CA LEU A 31 6.41 -43.93 -28.23
C LEU A 31 7.67 -43.81 -29.11
N GLY A 32 7.47 -43.80 -30.44
CA GLY A 32 8.54 -43.51 -31.39
C GLY A 32 8.99 -42.04 -31.32
N LEU A 33 10.20 -41.75 -31.81
CA LEU A 33 10.78 -40.40 -31.83
C LEU A 33 9.83 -39.36 -32.46
N ASP A 34 9.18 -39.72 -33.57
CA ASP A 34 8.23 -38.83 -34.26
C ASP A 34 6.98 -38.53 -33.40
N GLN A 35 6.54 -39.47 -32.57
CA GLN A 35 5.41 -39.27 -31.66
C GLN A 35 5.80 -38.42 -30.45
N ILE A 36 7.02 -38.57 -29.96
CA ILE A 36 7.58 -37.73 -28.89
C ILE A 36 7.74 -36.28 -29.38
N GLU A 37 8.22 -36.08 -30.61
CA GLU A 37 8.31 -34.74 -31.20
C GLU A 37 6.92 -34.10 -31.38
N ALA A 38 5.94 -34.85 -31.89
CA ALA A 38 4.58 -34.36 -32.05
C ALA A 38 3.91 -34.02 -30.70
N GLN A 39 4.19 -34.79 -29.65
CA GLN A 39 3.71 -34.49 -28.30
C GLN A 39 4.45 -33.30 -27.66
N SER A 40 5.76 -33.15 -27.86
CA SER A 40 6.51 -32.00 -27.35
C SER A 40 6.04 -30.70 -28.01
N ARG A 41 5.77 -30.70 -29.32
CA ARG A 41 5.18 -29.57 -30.04
C ARG A 41 3.77 -29.23 -29.54
N ARG A 42 2.96 -30.24 -29.20
CA ARG A 42 1.62 -30.02 -28.60
C ARG A 42 1.68 -29.45 -27.18
N ILE A 43 2.65 -29.88 -26.38
CA ILE A 43 2.85 -29.37 -25.01
C ILE A 43 3.40 -27.95 -25.04
N ALA A 44 4.37 -27.68 -25.91
CA ALA A 44 4.88 -26.33 -26.16
C ALA A 44 3.75 -25.38 -26.62
N GLY A 45 2.88 -25.84 -27.53
CA GLY A 45 1.69 -25.08 -27.97
C GLY A 45 0.59 -24.91 -26.92
N ARG A 46 0.55 -25.74 -25.87
CA ARG A 46 -0.39 -25.60 -24.74
C ARG A 46 0.08 -24.59 -23.71
N SER A 47 1.39 -24.48 -23.48
CA SER A 47 1.95 -23.49 -22.53
C SER A 47 1.66 -22.04 -22.94
N LEU A 48 1.46 -21.78 -24.24
CA LEU A 48 1.11 -20.46 -24.77
C LEU A 48 -0.39 -20.10 -24.66
N LYS A 49 -1.27 -21.03 -24.25
CA LYS A 49 -2.74 -20.84 -24.28
C LYS A 49 -3.41 -20.70 -22.91
N GLU A 50 -2.67 -20.59 -21.82
CA GLU A 50 -3.23 -20.17 -20.52
C GLU A 50 -3.23 -18.63 -20.38
N ALA A 51 -3.89 -17.96 -21.32
CA ALA A 51 -4.46 -16.64 -21.13
C ALA A 51 -5.86 -16.66 -21.76
N GLY A 52 -6.89 -16.47 -20.92
CA GLY A 52 -8.27 -16.80 -21.22
C GLY A 52 -8.89 -16.13 -22.46
N HIS A 53 -9.83 -16.86 -23.07
CA HIS A 53 -10.98 -16.37 -23.86
C HIS A 53 -10.71 -15.33 -24.98
N THR A 54 -9.82 -15.65 -25.93
CA THR A 54 -9.58 -14.83 -27.14
C THR A 54 -10.50 -15.14 -28.34
N GLY A 55 -11.42 -16.11 -28.23
CA GLY A 55 -12.32 -16.47 -29.33
C GLY A 55 -13.28 -15.35 -29.75
N ASN A 56 -13.78 -14.57 -28.79
CA ASN A 56 -14.73 -13.48 -29.07
C ASN A 56 -14.04 -12.20 -29.60
N ALA A 57 -12.78 -11.97 -29.24
CA ALA A 57 -12.02 -10.80 -29.69
C ALA A 57 -11.61 -10.93 -31.17
N ALA A 58 -11.25 -12.13 -31.62
CA ALA A 58 -10.93 -12.38 -33.03
C ALA A 58 -12.14 -12.15 -33.96
N TYR A 59 -13.34 -12.53 -33.51
CA TYR A 59 -14.59 -12.32 -34.26
C TYR A 59 -14.99 -10.84 -34.33
N LEU A 60 -14.78 -10.08 -33.25
CA LEU A 60 -15.03 -8.63 -33.22
C LEU A 60 -14.04 -7.84 -34.08
N LEU A 61 -12.78 -8.26 -34.14
CA LEU A 61 -11.76 -7.63 -35.01
C LEU A 61 -12.00 -7.92 -36.49
N ALA A 62 -12.44 -9.13 -36.82
CA ALA A 62 -12.87 -9.48 -38.17
C ALA A 62 -14.10 -8.66 -38.62
N SER A 63 -15.04 -8.38 -37.70
CA SER A 63 -16.20 -7.51 -37.98
C SER A 63 -15.82 -6.04 -38.24
N GLY A 64 -14.64 -5.62 -37.75
CA GLY A 64 -14.06 -4.29 -38.00
C GLY A 64 -13.15 -4.22 -39.23
N GLY A 65 -13.11 -5.25 -40.07
CA GLY A 65 -12.28 -5.28 -41.29
C GLY A 65 -10.78 -5.52 -41.05
N VAL A 66 -10.40 -5.88 -39.82
CA VAL A 66 -9.00 -6.16 -39.46
C VAL A 66 -8.76 -7.66 -39.48
N ASN A 67 -7.84 -8.09 -40.35
CA ASN A 67 -7.54 -9.49 -40.57
C ASN A 67 -6.73 -10.05 -39.38
N ALA A 68 -7.42 -10.71 -38.44
CA ALA A 68 -6.86 -11.18 -37.18
C ALA A 68 -5.65 -12.12 -37.36
N ASP A 69 -5.62 -12.88 -38.46
CA ASP A 69 -4.53 -13.79 -38.78
C ASP A 69 -3.26 -13.04 -39.22
N GLN A 70 -3.40 -11.93 -39.94
CA GLN A 70 -2.25 -11.08 -40.30
C GLN A 70 -1.75 -10.25 -39.11
N LEU A 71 -2.65 -9.84 -38.23
CA LEU A 71 -2.26 -9.10 -37.03
C LEU A 71 -1.53 -10.01 -36.03
N SER A 72 -1.99 -11.26 -35.88
CA SER A 72 -1.31 -12.23 -35.02
C SER A 72 0.06 -12.65 -35.57
N SER A 73 0.22 -12.77 -36.89
CA SER A 73 1.54 -13.00 -37.49
C SER A 73 2.48 -11.80 -37.31
N ASN A 74 1.97 -10.57 -37.46
CA ASN A 74 2.76 -9.35 -37.20
C ASN A 74 3.08 -9.13 -35.71
N ILE A 75 2.21 -9.56 -34.79
CA ILE A 75 2.49 -9.53 -33.34
C ILE A 75 3.54 -10.57 -32.98
N ASN A 76 3.50 -11.75 -33.62
CA ASN A 76 4.50 -12.79 -33.41
C ASN A 76 5.88 -12.40 -33.97
N THR A 77 5.96 -11.57 -35.03
CA THR A 77 7.24 -11.03 -35.51
C THR A 77 7.78 -9.88 -34.64
N VAL A 78 6.94 -9.22 -33.86
CA VAL A 78 7.30 -8.11 -32.95
C VAL A 78 7.55 -8.59 -31.51
N ASN A 79 7.36 -9.88 -31.22
CA ASN A 79 7.54 -10.42 -29.88
C ASN A 79 9.03 -10.51 -29.49
N LEU A 80 9.53 -9.45 -28.86
CA LEU A 80 10.89 -9.31 -28.32
C LEU A 80 11.21 -10.25 -27.15
N ALA A 81 10.24 -11.02 -26.66
CA ALA A 81 10.46 -12.00 -25.60
C ALA A 81 11.30 -13.20 -26.04
N GLY A 82 11.42 -13.45 -27.36
CA GLY A 82 12.26 -14.51 -27.93
C GLY A 82 13.64 -14.06 -28.41
N THR A 83 14.01 -12.78 -28.26
CA THR A 83 15.29 -12.25 -28.77
C THR A 83 16.49 -12.62 -27.88
N PHE A 84 16.26 -13.22 -26.72
CA PHE A 84 17.30 -13.56 -25.74
C PHE A 84 17.42 -15.06 -25.43
N GLU A 85 16.90 -15.93 -26.29
CA GLU A 85 17.23 -17.36 -26.24
C GLU A 85 18.22 -17.71 -27.37
N PRO A 86 19.32 -18.43 -27.09
CA PRO A 86 20.25 -18.86 -28.11
C PRO A 86 19.53 -19.71 -29.15
N LEU A 87 19.49 -19.26 -30.41
CA LEU A 87 18.85 -20.00 -31.52
C LEU A 87 19.57 -21.30 -31.89
N VAL A 88 20.69 -21.63 -31.23
CA VAL A 88 21.42 -22.88 -31.44
C VAL A 88 21.95 -23.37 -30.09
N PRO A 89 21.58 -24.58 -29.62
CA PRO A 89 22.27 -25.20 -28.51
C PRO A 89 23.72 -25.48 -28.92
N LEU A 90 24.68 -24.78 -28.31
CA LEU A 90 26.10 -25.06 -28.49
C LEU A 90 26.38 -26.47 -27.97
N SER A 91 26.86 -27.36 -28.84
CA SER A 91 27.40 -28.65 -28.44
C SER A 91 28.82 -28.45 -27.88
N ASP A 92 29.17 -29.18 -26.82
CA ASP A 92 30.43 -29.06 -26.05
C ASP A 92 31.74 -29.28 -26.86
N THR A 93 31.67 -29.46 -28.18
CA THR A 93 32.80 -29.66 -29.09
C THR A 93 33.01 -28.56 -30.13
N ASP A 94 32.15 -27.53 -30.20
CA ASP A 94 32.30 -26.42 -31.16
C ASP A 94 32.95 -25.18 -30.53
N VAL A 95 34.29 -25.14 -30.58
CA VAL A 95 35.11 -24.03 -30.06
C VAL A 95 34.88 -22.74 -30.83
N GLU A 96 34.62 -22.82 -32.15
CA GLU A 96 34.47 -21.64 -33.00
C GLU A 96 33.10 -20.97 -32.78
N GLY A 97 32.05 -21.77 -32.58
CA GLY A 97 30.73 -21.29 -32.15
C GLY A 97 30.76 -20.61 -30.78
N TYR A 98 31.48 -21.17 -29.82
CA TYR A 98 31.64 -20.58 -28.49
C TYR A 98 32.37 -19.22 -28.53
N VAL A 99 33.44 -19.11 -29.33
CA VAL A 99 34.19 -17.86 -29.50
C VAL A 99 33.33 -16.78 -30.16
N ARG A 100 32.52 -17.12 -31.16
CA ARG A 100 31.60 -16.16 -31.79
C ARG A 100 30.53 -15.68 -30.81
N HIS A 101 29.92 -16.59 -30.06
CA HIS A 101 28.91 -16.25 -29.06
C HIS A 101 29.47 -15.38 -27.92
N THR A 102 30.66 -15.69 -27.41
CA THR A 102 31.30 -14.88 -26.37
C THR A 102 31.68 -13.50 -26.88
N HIS A 103 32.10 -13.38 -28.15
CA HIS A 103 32.35 -12.09 -28.77
C HIS A 103 31.06 -11.25 -28.92
N GLU A 104 29.97 -11.85 -29.37
CA GLU A 104 28.66 -11.18 -29.48
C GLU A 104 28.12 -10.76 -28.12
N GLN A 105 28.23 -11.61 -27.09
CA GLN A 105 27.87 -11.26 -25.71
C GLN A 105 28.73 -10.14 -25.15
N ALA A 106 30.04 -10.12 -25.44
CA ALA A 106 30.93 -9.04 -25.02
C ALA A 106 30.54 -7.70 -25.66
N ILE A 107 30.17 -7.71 -26.96
CA ILE A 107 29.69 -6.51 -27.65
C ILE A 107 28.38 -6.02 -27.02
N ILE A 108 27.43 -6.92 -26.75
CA ILE A 108 26.14 -6.56 -26.15
C ILE A 108 26.34 -5.99 -24.74
N SER A 109 27.19 -6.63 -23.92
CA SER A 109 27.54 -6.14 -22.59
C SER A 109 28.17 -4.75 -22.65
N ALA A 110 29.07 -4.50 -23.61
CA ALA A 110 29.69 -3.20 -23.80
C ALA A 110 28.68 -2.12 -24.21
N ILE A 111 27.69 -2.47 -25.05
CA ILE A 111 26.62 -1.55 -25.45
C ILE A 111 25.69 -1.24 -24.27
N GLU A 112 25.32 -2.25 -23.47
CA GLU A 112 24.48 -2.04 -22.29
C GLU A 112 25.18 -1.20 -21.22
N GLU A 113 26.47 -1.46 -20.99
CA GLU A 113 27.30 -0.68 -20.08
C GLU A 113 27.46 0.76 -20.59
N GLY A 114 27.72 0.95 -21.88
CA GLY A 114 27.73 2.26 -22.52
C GLY A 114 26.39 2.99 -22.38
N ARG A 115 25.26 2.30 -22.55
CA ARG A 115 23.92 2.89 -22.35
C ARG A 115 23.67 3.27 -20.90
N ARG A 116 24.03 2.40 -19.94
CA ARG A 116 23.92 2.68 -18.50
C ARG A 116 24.78 3.89 -18.11
N ALA A 117 26.02 3.94 -18.56
CA ALA A 117 26.94 5.05 -18.32
C ALA A 117 26.39 6.37 -18.91
N THR A 118 25.95 6.35 -20.17
CA THR A 118 25.38 7.54 -20.84
C THR A 118 24.13 8.05 -20.14
N THR A 119 23.27 7.14 -19.67
CA THR A 119 22.05 7.49 -18.94
C THR A 119 22.40 8.10 -17.58
N ALA A 120 23.36 7.52 -16.86
CA ALA A 120 23.84 8.06 -15.58
C ALA A 120 24.47 9.45 -15.75
N ASP A 121 25.30 9.66 -16.78
CA ASP A 121 25.91 10.95 -17.09
C ASP A 121 24.88 11.99 -17.53
N PHE A 122 23.83 11.58 -18.25
CA PHE A 122 22.70 12.47 -18.56
C PHE A 122 22.02 12.96 -17.28
N TYR A 123 21.67 12.06 -16.36
CA TYR A 123 21.03 12.44 -15.09
C TYR A 123 21.94 13.30 -14.21
N ARG A 124 23.25 13.01 -14.16
CA ARG A 124 24.24 13.82 -13.44
C ARG A 124 24.32 15.23 -14.01
N ASN A 125 24.38 15.37 -15.34
CA ASN A 125 24.40 16.66 -16.01
C ASN A 125 23.09 17.43 -15.83
N LEU A 126 21.96 16.73 -15.83
CA LEU A 126 20.65 17.31 -15.59
C LEU A 126 20.55 17.87 -14.16
N ASP A 127 20.98 17.12 -13.15
CA ASP A 127 21.00 17.59 -11.76
C ASP A 127 21.92 18.81 -11.59
N THR A 128 23.11 18.77 -12.20
CA THR A 128 24.05 19.91 -12.16
C THR A 128 23.46 21.17 -12.79
N LYS A 129 22.77 21.03 -13.94
CA LYS A 129 22.11 22.16 -14.60
C LYS A 129 20.90 22.67 -13.79
N MET A 130 20.11 21.77 -13.20
CA MET A 130 18.99 22.14 -12.34
C MET A 130 19.45 22.89 -11.10
N ARG A 131 20.54 22.46 -10.45
CA ARG A 131 21.15 23.17 -9.31
C ARG A 131 21.63 24.56 -9.69
N ARG A 132 22.30 24.72 -10.83
CA ARG A 132 22.74 26.04 -11.32
C ARG A 132 21.57 26.96 -11.63
N GLU A 133 20.51 26.46 -12.26
CA GLU A 133 19.32 27.28 -12.53
C GLU A 133 18.59 27.66 -11.23
N TRP A 134 18.55 26.75 -10.25
CA TRP A 134 18.02 27.03 -8.92
C TRP A 134 18.83 28.10 -8.18
N GLU A 135 20.16 28.01 -8.18
CA GLU A 135 21.03 29.03 -7.59
C GLU A 135 20.84 30.39 -8.25
N ARG A 136 20.73 30.43 -9.58
CA ARG A 136 20.46 31.64 -10.33
C ARG A 136 19.08 32.22 -10.04
N GLN A 137 18.04 31.38 -9.88
CA GLN A 137 16.70 31.84 -9.49
C GLN A 137 16.68 32.32 -8.04
N LYS A 138 17.40 31.65 -7.15
CA LYS A 138 17.58 32.06 -5.75
C LYS A 138 18.26 33.43 -5.69
N GLU A 139 19.35 33.64 -6.43
CA GLU A 139 20.06 34.92 -6.52
C GLU A 139 19.14 36.04 -7.06
N LYS A 140 18.37 35.77 -8.13
CA LYS A 140 17.35 36.71 -8.61
C LYS A 140 16.27 37.03 -7.58
N MET A 141 15.77 36.02 -6.86
CA MET A 141 14.81 36.22 -5.79
C MET A 141 15.38 37.06 -4.66
N PHE A 142 16.66 36.89 -4.31
CA PHE A 142 17.36 37.73 -3.33
C PHE A 142 17.61 39.15 -3.84
N ASP A 143 17.91 39.33 -5.13
CA ASP A 143 18.02 40.65 -5.75
C ASP A 143 16.67 41.38 -5.82
N GLU A 144 15.58 40.66 -6.12
CA GLU A 144 14.23 41.19 -6.14
C GLU A 144 13.74 41.52 -4.72
N LEU A 145 13.98 40.65 -3.73
CA LEU A 145 13.68 40.94 -2.32
C LEU A 145 14.55 42.09 -1.78
N GLY A 146 15.83 42.14 -2.16
CA GLY A 146 16.77 43.20 -1.76
C GLY A 146 16.39 44.56 -2.37
N ARG A 147 15.85 44.57 -3.59
CA ARG A 147 15.25 45.77 -4.21
C ARG A 147 13.96 46.20 -3.51
N HIS A 148 13.22 45.29 -2.87
CA HIS A 148 12.06 45.63 -2.07
C HIS A 148 12.38 46.15 -0.65
N GLN A 149 13.63 46.01 -0.17
CA GLN A 149 14.05 46.57 1.11
C GLN A 149 14.71 47.96 1.01
N ALA A 150 15.06 48.42 -0.21
CA ALA A 150 15.75 49.69 -0.45
C ALA A 150 14.88 50.77 -1.15
N GLN A 151 13.58 50.83 -0.84
CA GLN A 151 12.74 51.97 -1.25
C GLN A 151 12.03 52.62 -0.05
N ALA A 152 12.77 53.49 0.64
CA ALA A 152 12.25 54.59 1.44
C ALA A 152 13.09 55.85 1.16
N GLY A 153 12.57 56.77 0.34
CA GLY A 153 13.08 58.15 0.17
C GLY A 153 13.41 58.59 -1.28
N PRO A 154 13.23 59.87 -1.66
CA PRO A 154 12.36 60.24 -2.79
C PRO A 154 13.00 60.99 -3.99
N SER A 155 12.26 60.96 -5.12
CA SER A 155 12.12 61.93 -6.24
C SER A 155 13.34 62.56 -6.93
N ASN A 156 13.53 62.31 -8.24
CA ASN A 156 13.29 63.32 -9.30
C ASN A 156 13.45 62.83 -10.76
N GLU A 157 12.53 63.32 -11.60
CA GLU A 157 12.61 63.74 -13.01
C GLU A 157 13.07 62.81 -14.17
N ALA A 158 12.06 62.41 -14.95
CA ALA A 158 11.85 62.62 -16.39
C ALA A 158 13.03 62.62 -17.39
N SER A 159 12.94 61.73 -18.40
CA SER A 159 13.14 62.14 -19.79
C SER A 159 12.40 61.24 -20.81
N ARG A 160 11.71 61.92 -21.73
CA ARG A 160 10.89 61.43 -22.85
C ARG A 160 11.78 61.21 -24.08
N ARG A 161 11.43 60.22 -24.92
CA ARG A 161 11.47 60.16 -26.42
C ARG A 161 11.57 58.67 -26.84
N GLN A 162 11.04 58.16 -27.93
CA GLN A 162 10.10 58.59 -28.97
C GLN A 162 9.78 57.28 -29.74
N GLY A 163 8.62 57.22 -30.39
CA GLY A 163 8.05 55.99 -30.95
C GLY A 163 8.80 55.41 -32.16
N GLY A 164 8.58 54.10 -32.35
CA GLY A 164 8.96 53.33 -33.53
C GLY A 164 8.09 52.09 -33.61
N GLN A 165 7.08 52.14 -34.47
CA GLN A 165 6.25 51.00 -34.87
C GLN A 165 7.10 50.04 -35.74
N SER A 166 7.12 48.75 -35.40
CA SER A 166 7.34 47.69 -36.39
C SER A 166 6.84 46.32 -35.88
N GLY A 167 5.89 45.75 -36.63
CA GLY A 167 5.82 44.31 -36.95
C GLY A 167 5.56 43.33 -35.81
N PHE A 168 4.28 43.07 -35.53
CA PHE A 168 3.84 41.84 -34.85
C PHE A 168 3.92 40.67 -35.85
N GLU A 169 5.02 39.91 -35.85
CA GLU A 169 5.06 38.56 -36.42
C GLU A 169 4.67 37.54 -35.35
N ARG A 170 3.63 36.77 -35.65
CA ARG A 170 3.14 35.65 -34.83
C ARG A 170 4.06 34.45 -35.05
N SER A 171 4.82 34.05 -34.01
CA SER A 171 5.42 32.72 -33.95
C SER A 171 4.51 31.74 -33.19
N ALA A 172 4.31 30.57 -33.79
CA ALA A 172 3.49 29.47 -33.31
C ALA A 172 3.97 28.92 -31.94
N PRO A 173 3.10 28.28 -31.15
CA PRO A 173 3.47 27.70 -29.86
C PRO A 173 4.41 26.50 -30.08
N ALA A 174 5.58 26.56 -29.45
CA ALA A 174 6.48 25.41 -29.34
C ALA A 174 5.81 24.28 -28.53
N PRO A 175 6.12 23.01 -28.82
CA PRO A 175 5.58 21.88 -28.07
C PRO A 175 6.12 21.90 -26.62
N PRO A 176 5.34 21.41 -25.63
CA PRO A 176 5.76 21.44 -24.25
C PRO A 176 6.95 20.48 -24.03
N LEU A 177 8.05 21.02 -23.49
CA LEU A 177 9.15 20.24 -22.94
C LEU A 177 8.65 19.36 -21.77
N PRO A 178 9.19 18.14 -21.58
CA PRO A 178 8.84 17.29 -20.45
C PRO A 178 9.22 17.96 -19.12
N SER A 179 8.30 17.87 -18.15
CA SER A 179 8.28 18.65 -16.92
C SER A 179 9.43 18.37 -15.94
N ALA A 180 10.34 19.33 -15.77
CA ALA A 180 11.33 19.40 -14.68
C ALA A 180 10.71 19.65 -13.28
N SER A 181 9.38 19.77 -13.18
CA SER A 181 8.65 20.04 -11.94
C SER A 181 8.60 18.83 -11.00
N GLY A 182 8.59 17.60 -11.52
CA GLY A 182 8.45 16.38 -10.72
C GLY A 182 9.66 16.07 -9.82
N SER A 183 10.88 16.36 -10.26
CA SER A 183 12.11 16.13 -9.48
C SER A 183 12.25 17.14 -8.33
N LEU A 184 11.90 18.40 -8.57
CA LEU A 184 11.91 19.46 -7.54
C LEU A 184 10.88 19.19 -6.44
N GLN A 185 9.68 18.73 -6.81
CA GLN A 185 8.64 18.37 -5.83
C GLN A 185 9.07 17.19 -4.94
N MET A 186 9.68 16.15 -5.52
CA MET A 186 10.21 15.01 -4.75
C MET A 186 11.32 15.44 -3.78
N HIS A 187 12.27 16.27 -4.24
CA HIS A 187 13.34 16.79 -3.40
C HIS A 187 12.80 17.67 -2.25
N SER A 188 11.81 18.53 -2.52
CA SER A 188 11.16 19.36 -1.48
C SER A 188 10.43 18.54 -0.41
N LYS A 189 9.93 17.36 -0.77
CA LYS A 189 9.28 16.42 0.15
C LYS A 189 10.32 15.71 1.02
N MET A 190 11.41 15.24 0.42
CA MET A 190 12.52 14.63 1.15
C MET A 190 13.06 15.57 2.25
N LEU A 191 13.34 16.84 1.91
CA LEU A 191 13.81 17.83 2.89
C LEU A 191 12.85 18.05 4.07
N ARG A 192 11.53 17.88 3.87
CA ARG A 192 10.55 17.99 4.94
C ARG A 192 10.55 16.75 5.83
N TYR A 193 10.69 15.57 5.25
CA TYR A 193 10.87 14.36 6.01
C TYR A 193 12.18 14.35 6.81
N ASP A 194 13.30 14.82 6.24
CA ASP A 194 14.59 14.93 6.92
C ASP A 194 14.48 15.75 8.22
N ARG A 195 13.73 16.87 8.18
CA ARG A 195 13.46 17.69 9.38
C ARG A 195 12.69 16.91 10.45
N VAL A 196 11.72 16.10 10.05
CA VAL A 196 10.95 15.25 10.99
C VAL A 196 11.86 14.18 11.60
N ILE A 197 12.71 13.54 10.79
CA ILE A 197 13.65 12.52 11.27
C ILE A 197 14.70 13.10 12.23
N ARG A 198 15.22 14.30 11.96
CA ARG A 198 16.13 14.98 12.88
C ARG A 198 15.45 15.25 14.24
N ARG A 199 14.23 15.79 14.21
CA ARG A 199 13.46 16.06 15.42
C ARG A 199 13.11 14.78 16.18
N LEU A 200 12.76 13.70 15.47
CA LEU A 200 12.55 12.38 16.06
C LEU A 200 13.78 11.94 16.86
N ASN A 201 14.97 11.99 16.27
CA ASN A 201 16.20 11.58 16.96
C ASN A 201 16.56 12.49 18.15
N GLU A 202 16.25 13.79 18.08
CA GLU A 202 16.40 14.71 19.22
C GLU A 202 15.48 14.32 20.38
N PHE A 203 14.20 14.06 20.12
CA PHE A 203 13.24 13.61 21.13
C PHE A 203 13.63 12.27 21.74
N ARG A 204 14.04 11.30 20.90
CA ARG A 204 14.52 9.99 21.35
C ARG A 204 15.75 10.10 22.24
N LYS A 205 16.70 10.99 21.88
CA LYS A 205 17.90 11.26 22.67
C LYS A 205 17.56 11.85 24.05
N GLU A 206 16.54 12.68 24.13
CA GLU A 206 16.06 13.27 25.39
C GLU A 206 15.13 12.31 26.19
N GLY A 207 14.69 11.21 25.57
CA GLY A 207 13.78 10.24 26.18
C GLY A 207 12.31 10.65 26.15
N PHE A 208 11.93 11.59 25.27
CA PHE A 208 10.56 12.02 25.08
C PHE A 208 9.86 11.23 23.97
N ALA A 209 8.56 11.01 24.15
CA ALA A 209 7.70 10.42 23.14
C ALA A 209 7.43 11.41 22.00
N PHE A 210 7.51 10.94 20.76
CA PHE A 210 7.27 11.73 19.55
C PHE A 210 6.12 11.15 18.71
N GLY A 211 5.15 11.98 18.33
CA GLY A 211 4.03 11.64 17.45
C GLY A 211 4.46 11.61 15.99
N LEU A 212 5.16 10.54 15.62
CA LEU A 212 5.86 10.42 14.34
C LEU A 212 4.92 10.34 13.13
N VAL A 213 3.79 9.62 13.23
CA VAL A 213 2.88 9.40 12.10
C VAL A 213 2.17 10.70 11.72
N SER A 214 1.73 11.48 12.71
CA SER A 214 1.12 12.79 12.49
C SER A 214 2.13 13.78 11.92
N ALA A 215 3.35 13.81 12.46
CA ALA A 215 4.41 14.70 11.95
C ALA A 215 4.79 14.39 10.49
N LEU A 216 4.91 13.10 10.12
CA LEU A 216 5.14 12.69 8.74
C LEU A 216 3.92 12.95 7.84
N GLY A 217 2.71 12.78 8.37
CA GLY A 217 1.46 13.13 7.71
C GLY A 217 1.40 14.61 7.34
N GLU A 218 1.68 15.50 8.29
CA GLU A 218 1.78 16.95 8.08
C GLU A 218 2.87 17.30 7.07
N ALA A 219 4.07 16.70 7.20
CA ALA A 219 5.17 16.91 6.26
C ALA A 219 4.86 16.43 4.83
N SER A 220 3.94 15.47 4.67
CA SER A 220 3.54 14.94 3.37
C SER A 220 2.64 15.88 2.56
N VAL A 221 1.97 16.83 3.23
CA VAL A 221 1.08 17.82 2.58
C VAL A 221 1.93 18.77 1.72
N GLY A 222 1.92 18.59 0.39
CA GLY A 222 2.69 19.44 -0.53
C GLY A 222 2.31 20.93 -0.45
N SER A 223 3.26 21.83 -0.72
CA SER A 223 3.01 23.28 -0.77
C SER A 223 2.06 23.71 -1.90
N SER A 224 1.77 22.82 -2.85
CA SER A 224 0.84 23.05 -3.96
C SER A 224 -0.50 22.37 -3.71
N SER A 225 -1.53 23.17 -3.44
CA SER A 225 -2.93 22.76 -3.34
C SER A 225 -3.43 22.21 -4.69
N GLY A 226 -3.36 20.89 -4.89
CA GLY A 226 -3.87 20.26 -6.11
C GLY A 226 -3.27 18.91 -6.50
N ASP A 227 -2.18 18.44 -5.88
CA ASP A 227 -1.64 17.11 -6.20
C ASP A 227 -2.49 16.00 -5.54
N SER A 228 -3.32 15.34 -6.35
CA SER A 228 -4.13 14.18 -5.97
C SER A 228 -3.31 13.08 -5.30
N ARG A 229 -2.02 12.94 -5.64
CA ARG A 229 -1.13 11.96 -5.00
C ARG A 229 -0.73 12.38 -3.60
N ALA A 230 -0.37 13.65 -3.39
CA ALA A 230 -0.02 14.16 -2.06
C ALA A 230 -1.22 14.04 -1.10
N THR A 231 -2.44 14.32 -1.58
CA THR A 231 -3.65 14.09 -0.78
C THR A 231 -3.83 12.60 -0.45
N GLN A 232 -3.61 11.68 -1.40
CA GLN A 232 -3.71 10.25 -1.13
C GLN A 232 -2.64 9.75 -0.15
N THR A 233 -1.41 10.28 -0.22
CA THR A 233 -0.36 9.98 0.77
C THR A 233 -0.75 10.48 2.16
N THR A 234 -1.31 11.69 2.26
CA THR A 234 -1.77 12.28 3.52
C THR A 234 -2.88 11.43 4.16
N GLU A 235 -3.87 10.99 3.36
CA GLU A 235 -4.91 10.08 3.84
C GLU A 235 -4.34 8.72 4.28
N THR A 236 -3.30 8.22 3.61
CA THR A 236 -2.62 6.99 4.02
C THR A 236 -1.87 7.15 5.36
N TRP A 237 -1.30 8.33 5.64
CA TRP A 237 -0.74 8.63 6.95
C TRP A 237 -1.81 8.70 8.04
N ARG A 238 -2.98 9.29 7.74
CA ARG A 238 -4.14 9.25 8.65
C ARG A 238 -4.63 7.84 8.92
N LEU A 239 -4.64 6.97 7.91
CA LEU A 239 -4.91 5.54 8.09
C LEU A 239 -3.92 4.95 9.11
N LEU A 240 -2.62 5.14 8.91
CA LEU A 240 -1.63 4.60 9.86
C LEU A 240 -1.83 5.16 11.28
N SER A 241 -2.21 6.44 11.41
CA SER A 241 -2.52 7.07 12.70
C SER A 241 -3.63 6.34 13.45
N HIS A 242 -4.67 5.92 12.72
CA HIS A 242 -5.77 5.11 13.28
C HIS A 242 -5.30 3.71 13.67
N LEU A 243 -4.46 3.07 12.85
CA LEU A 243 -3.94 1.73 13.11
C LEU A 243 -3.03 1.68 14.34
N VAL A 244 -2.22 2.72 14.56
CA VAL A 244 -1.31 2.80 15.71
C VAL A 244 -1.90 3.53 16.92
N GLN A 245 -3.17 3.97 16.82
CA GLN A 245 -3.85 4.76 17.86
C GLN A 245 -3.12 6.06 18.22
N GLU A 246 -2.39 6.66 17.28
CA GLU A 246 -1.77 7.97 17.46
C GLU A 246 -2.88 9.03 17.33
N ARG A 247 -3.23 9.65 18.46
CA ARG A 247 -4.32 10.63 18.58
C ARG A 247 -3.86 11.85 19.35
N ASP A 248 -4.53 12.97 19.12
CA ASP A 248 -4.29 14.23 19.84
C ASP A 248 -2.82 14.66 19.80
N VAL A 249 -2.18 14.56 18.63
CA VAL A 249 -0.81 15.03 18.39
C VAL A 249 -0.88 16.40 17.72
N LEU A 250 -0.10 17.35 18.23
CA LEU A 250 0.09 18.66 17.62
C LEU A 250 1.58 18.94 17.50
N ASN A 251 2.05 19.26 16.29
CA ASN A 251 3.46 19.51 16.02
C ASN A 251 4.36 18.37 16.55
N GLY A 252 3.97 17.10 16.41
CA GLY A 252 4.75 15.95 16.88
C GLY A 252 4.75 15.70 18.39
N GLU A 253 3.99 16.46 19.18
CA GLU A 253 3.86 16.27 20.64
C GLU A 253 2.45 15.81 21.02
N PHE A 254 2.37 14.84 21.93
CA PHE A 254 1.12 14.29 22.43
C PHE A 254 0.47 15.24 23.44
N GLN A 255 -0.81 15.57 23.23
CA GLN A 255 -1.57 16.46 24.11
C GLN A 255 -2.24 15.72 25.28
N ARG A 256 -2.37 14.39 25.19
CA ARG A 256 -3.06 13.56 26.19
C ARG A 256 -2.26 12.32 26.57
N THR A 257 -2.36 11.28 25.75
CA THR A 257 -1.73 9.98 26.01
C THR A 257 -0.58 9.80 25.05
N ALA A 258 0.64 9.80 25.58
CA ALA A 258 1.84 9.58 24.79
C ALA A 258 2.03 8.10 24.47
N LEU A 259 2.21 7.79 23.18
CA LEU A 259 2.66 6.47 22.73
C LEU A 259 4.18 6.37 22.86
N GLN A 260 4.64 5.31 23.49
CA GLN A 260 6.07 5.10 23.73
C GLN A 260 6.75 4.48 22.51
N GLU A 261 8.06 4.73 22.39
CA GLU A 261 8.90 4.00 21.44
C GLU A 261 8.75 2.49 21.69
N ARG A 262 8.56 1.74 20.60
CA ARG A 262 8.48 0.27 20.59
C ARG A 262 7.32 -0.33 21.38
N GLN A 263 6.29 0.47 21.70
CA GLN A 263 5.15 0.05 22.52
C GLN A 263 4.48 -1.26 22.08
N TYR A 264 4.40 -1.55 20.79
CA TYR A 264 3.74 -2.76 20.26
C TYR A 264 4.71 -3.91 19.98
N ALA A 265 6.03 -3.72 20.17
CA ALA A 265 7.06 -4.68 19.80
C ALA A 265 6.85 -6.05 20.44
N GLN A 266 6.60 -6.09 21.75
CA GLN A 266 6.45 -7.34 22.49
C GLN A 266 5.31 -8.20 21.94
N ALA A 267 4.14 -7.59 21.72
CA ALA A 267 2.97 -8.29 21.20
C ALA A 267 3.10 -8.61 19.70
N TYR A 268 3.63 -7.68 18.90
CA TYR A 268 3.74 -7.90 17.46
C TYR A 268 4.72 -9.04 17.15
N LEU A 269 5.84 -9.10 17.87
CA LEU A 269 6.95 -10.00 17.59
C LEU A 269 6.87 -11.34 18.33
N ALA A 270 5.86 -11.53 19.19
CA ALA A 270 5.63 -12.80 19.88
C ALA A 270 5.46 -13.97 18.90
N GLU A 271 6.01 -15.12 19.26
CA GLU A 271 5.87 -16.36 18.49
C GLU A 271 4.48 -16.97 18.66
N ASP A 272 3.98 -17.01 19.90
CA ASP A 272 2.64 -17.49 20.23
C ASP A 272 1.58 -16.49 19.75
N GLN A 273 0.85 -16.87 18.72
CA GLN A 273 -0.17 -16.03 18.08
C GLN A 273 -1.49 -15.98 18.87
N GLU A 274 -1.68 -16.86 19.84
CA GLU A 274 -2.90 -16.92 20.65
C GLU A 274 -2.72 -16.25 22.03
N GLN A 275 -1.51 -15.77 22.34
CA GLN A 275 -1.27 -14.98 23.53
C GLN A 275 -2.16 -13.73 23.55
N GLN A 276 -2.75 -13.43 24.71
CA GLN A 276 -3.73 -12.35 24.88
C GLN A 276 -3.25 -11.01 24.33
N GLY A 277 -1.99 -10.62 24.57
CA GLY A 277 -1.44 -9.37 24.05
C GLY A 277 -1.42 -9.29 22.51
N VAL A 278 -1.20 -10.41 21.82
CA VAL A 278 -1.20 -10.49 20.35
C VAL A 278 -2.62 -10.38 19.81
N VAL A 279 -3.57 -11.07 20.45
CA VAL A 279 -5.01 -10.99 20.13
C VAL A 279 -5.51 -9.55 20.32
N GLU A 280 -5.14 -8.90 21.41
CA GLU A 280 -5.49 -7.50 21.69
C GLU A 280 -4.89 -6.53 20.66
N LEU A 281 -3.65 -6.77 20.24
CA LEU A 281 -3.00 -5.99 19.18
C LEU A 281 -3.73 -6.15 17.84
N ARG A 282 -4.06 -7.38 17.43
CA ARG A 282 -4.85 -7.61 16.19
C ARG A 282 -6.22 -6.95 16.26
N ARG A 283 -6.89 -7.02 17.42
CA ARG A 283 -8.17 -6.34 17.65
C ARG A 283 -8.00 -4.83 17.48
N MET A 284 -6.97 -4.25 18.08
CA MET A 284 -6.66 -2.82 17.99
C MET A 284 -6.40 -2.37 16.55
N ILE A 285 -5.63 -3.15 15.76
CA ILE A 285 -5.39 -2.87 14.35
C ILE A 285 -6.71 -2.95 13.54
N GLY A 286 -7.50 -4.00 13.74
CA GLY A 286 -8.79 -4.18 13.06
C GLY A 286 -9.81 -3.08 13.37
N ASP A 287 -9.89 -2.66 14.64
CA ASP A 287 -10.75 -1.56 15.07
C ASP A 287 -10.26 -0.20 14.55
N GLY A 288 -8.94 0.03 14.53
CA GLY A 288 -8.34 1.21 13.90
C GLY A 288 -8.65 1.28 12.40
N ALA A 289 -8.48 0.17 11.68
CA ALA A 289 -8.79 0.07 10.25
C ALA A 289 -10.26 0.38 9.97
N LYS A 290 -11.18 -0.20 10.77
CA LYS A 290 -12.61 0.05 10.69
C LYS A 290 -12.96 1.51 10.98
N GLY A 291 -12.39 2.08 12.04
CA GLY A 291 -12.60 3.48 12.43
C GLY A 291 -12.15 4.48 11.36
N TYR A 292 -11.00 4.23 10.73
CA TYR A 292 -10.55 5.04 9.59
C TYR A 292 -11.56 5.00 8.44
N LEU A 293 -12.06 3.81 8.08
CA LEU A 293 -13.04 3.69 6.99
C LEU A 293 -14.37 4.37 7.34
N GLU A 294 -14.77 4.38 8.62
CA GLU A 294 -15.96 5.08 9.12
C GLU A 294 -15.81 6.60 8.99
N GLU A 295 -14.66 7.15 9.41
CA GLU A 295 -14.34 8.58 9.26
C GLU A 295 -14.25 8.98 7.79
N GLN A 296 -13.54 8.18 6.98
CA GLN A 296 -13.41 8.40 5.54
C GLN A 296 -14.80 8.47 4.88
N PHE A 297 -15.72 7.60 5.28
CA PHE A 297 -17.08 7.60 4.75
C PHE A 297 -17.88 8.82 5.21
N LEU A 298 -17.73 9.25 6.47
CA LEU A 298 -18.38 10.45 6.95
C LEU A 298 -17.89 11.71 6.20
N ALA A 299 -16.57 11.82 5.97
CA ALA A 299 -16.01 12.91 5.17
C ALA A 299 -16.55 12.91 3.74
N TYR A 300 -16.74 11.72 3.15
CA TYR A 300 -17.41 11.57 1.85
C TYR A 300 -18.87 12.06 1.91
N VAL A 301 -19.63 11.66 2.92
CA VAL A 301 -21.02 12.13 3.13
C VAL A 301 -21.07 13.65 3.20
N GLU A 302 -20.23 14.27 4.03
CA GLU A 302 -20.20 15.73 4.18
C GLU A 302 -19.85 16.45 2.88
N LYS A 303 -18.88 15.92 2.12
CA LYS A 303 -18.52 16.45 0.81
C LYS A 303 -19.68 16.33 -0.20
N THR A 304 -20.39 15.21 -0.21
CA THR A 304 -21.57 15.02 -1.06
C THR A 304 -22.68 16.01 -0.72
N LEU A 305 -22.96 16.20 0.56
CA LEU A 305 -23.98 17.16 1.03
C LEU A 305 -23.61 18.60 0.65
N ALA A 306 -22.35 18.98 0.83
CA ALA A 306 -21.85 20.29 0.44
C ALA A 306 -21.95 20.53 -1.08
N SER A 307 -21.76 19.49 -1.90
CA SER A 307 -21.86 19.59 -3.36
C SER A 307 -23.30 19.71 -3.89
N ARG A 308 -24.30 19.24 -3.12
CA ARG A 308 -25.72 19.24 -3.52
C ARG A 308 -26.66 19.74 -2.40
N PRO A 309 -26.56 21.01 -1.97
CA PRO A 309 -27.32 21.51 -0.82
C PRO A 309 -28.84 21.50 -1.01
N ALA A 310 -29.32 21.81 -2.23
CA ALA A 310 -30.75 21.89 -2.55
C ALA A 310 -31.44 20.51 -2.43
N GLU A 311 -30.80 19.45 -2.91
CA GLU A 311 -31.32 18.08 -2.81
C GLU A 311 -31.19 17.52 -1.38
N ALA A 312 -30.12 17.88 -0.67
CA ALA A 312 -29.84 17.40 0.68
C ALA A 312 -30.93 17.76 1.69
N SER A 313 -31.47 18.99 1.61
CA SER A 313 -32.51 19.46 2.54
C SER A 313 -32.14 19.20 4.02
N LEU A 314 -30.91 19.53 4.39
CA LEU A 314 -30.31 19.20 5.71
C LEU A 314 -31.12 19.78 6.89
N GLY A 315 -31.74 20.95 6.70
CA GLY A 315 -32.43 21.71 7.74
C GLY A 315 -31.48 22.55 8.59
N GLY A 316 -31.99 23.13 9.69
CA GLY A 316 -31.23 24.08 10.54
C GLY A 316 -30.35 23.44 11.64
N VAL A 317 -30.49 22.13 11.91
CA VAL A 317 -29.73 21.44 12.97
C VAL A 317 -28.78 20.40 12.36
N PRO A 318 -27.44 20.60 12.44
CA PRO A 318 -26.45 19.73 11.82
C PRO A 318 -26.14 18.47 12.65
N SER A 319 -27.18 17.69 13.02
CA SER A 319 -26.99 16.40 13.71
C SER A 319 -26.54 15.30 12.76
N ILE A 320 -25.84 14.27 13.25
CA ILE A 320 -25.44 13.12 12.43
C ILE A 320 -26.66 12.40 11.81
N GLN A 321 -27.75 12.29 12.58
CA GLN A 321 -29.04 11.78 12.11
C GLN A 321 -29.55 12.54 10.88
N ASN A 322 -29.46 13.87 10.92
CA ASN A 322 -29.88 14.73 9.83
C ASN A 322 -28.92 14.66 8.64
N LYS A 323 -27.61 14.58 8.87
CA LYS A 323 -26.60 14.38 7.82
C LYS A 323 -26.86 13.08 7.04
N ILE A 324 -27.08 11.96 7.73
CA ILE A 324 -27.36 10.67 7.08
C ILE A 324 -28.73 10.67 6.39
N ARG A 325 -29.76 11.28 7.00
CA ARG A 325 -31.07 11.48 6.32
C ARG A 325 -30.91 12.27 5.01
N ALA A 326 -30.20 13.39 5.06
CA ALA A 326 -29.93 14.22 3.90
C ALA A 326 -29.13 13.47 2.83
N PHE A 327 -28.17 12.65 3.25
CA PHE A 327 -27.38 11.84 2.33
C PHE A 327 -28.24 10.81 1.58
N LEU A 328 -29.18 10.17 2.29
CA LEU A 328 -30.14 9.25 1.69
C LEU A 328 -31.08 9.95 0.69
N ASN A 329 -31.48 11.19 0.97
CA ASN A 329 -32.26 11.99 0.02
C ASN A 329 -31.47 12.21 -1.27
N VAL A 330 -30.22 12.69 -1.17
CA VAL A 330 -29.35 12.90 -2.35
C VAL A 330 -29.10 11.60 -3.12
N LYS A 331 -28.98 10.47 -2.43
CA LYS A 331 -28.63 9.19 -3.05
C LYS A 331 -29.83 8.49 -3.71
N TYR A 332 -31.00 8.53 -3.08
CA TYR A 332 -32.15 7.70 -3.48
C TYR A 332 -33.42 8.47 -3.83
N GLN A 333 -33.51 9.76 -3.50
CA GLN A 333 -34.69 10.56 -3.81
C GLN A 333 -34.52 11.24 -5.17
N LYS A 334 -35.53 11.13 -6.04
CA LYS A 334 -35.63 11.88 -7.29
C LYS A 334 -36.98 12.55 -7.35
N ASN A 335 -37.01 13.87 -7.59
CA ASN A 335 -38.24 14.67 -7.64
C ASN A 335 -39.15 14.49 -6.41
N GLY A 336 -38.56 14.38 -5.21
CA GLY A 336 -39.30 14.19 -3.96
C GLY A 336 -39.83 12.76 -3.72
N LYS A 337 -39.66 11.82 -4.67
CA LYS A 337 -40.05 10.42 -4.52
C LYS A 337 -38.83 9.51 -4.38
N TRP A 338 -38.99 8.43 -3.61
CA TRP A 338 -37.97 7.39 -3.49
C TRP A 338 -37.85 6.63 -4.81
N ALA A 339 -36.71 6.75 -5.47
CA ALA A 339 -36.49 6.21 -6.81
C ALA A 339 -36.26 4.70 -6.83
N ASN A 340 -35.86 4.12 -5.70
CA ASN A 340 -35.64 2.69 -5.55
C ASN A 340 -36.88 2.03 -4.92
N SER A 341 -37.62 1.26 -5.70
CA SER A 341 -38.83 0.55 -5.27
C SER A 341 -38.57 -0.60 -4.29
N VAL A 342 -37.31 -1.03 -4.15
CA VAL A 342 -36.91 -2.16 -3.30
C VAL A 342 -36.72 -1.72 -1.83
N LEU A 343 -36.52 -0.43 -1.57
CA LEU A 343 -36.29 0.06 -0.21
C LEU A 343 -37.57 0.02 0.61
N GLU A 344 -37.50 -0.55 1.81
CA GLU A 344 -38.65 -0.55 2.74
C GLU A 344 -38.76 0.82 3.42
N ILE A 345 -39.84 1.55 3.13
CA ILE A 345 -40.07 2.91 3.60
C ILE A 345 -41.09 2.90 4.73
N ALA A 346 -40.72 3.46 5.87
CA ALA A 346 -41.62 3.72 7.00
C ALA A 346 -41.45 5.17 7.46
N ASN A 347 -42.56 5.84 7.81
CA ASN A 347 -42.57 7.26 8.19
C ASN A 347 -41.80 8.16 7.19
N ASN A 348 -41.97 7.90 5.89
CA ASN A 348 -41.27 8.58 4.79
C ASN A 348 -39.73 8.54 4.90
N THR A 349 -39.17 7.46 5.46
CA THR A 349 -37.72 7.23 5.56
C THR A 349 -37.40 5.77 5.19
N PRO A 350 -36.34 5.49 4.41
CA PRO A 350 -35.86 4.13 4.19
C PRO A 350 -35.16 3.64 5.46
N VAL A 351 -35.87 2.83 6.26
CA VAL A 351 -35.46 2.52 7.65
C VAL A 351 -34.16 1.71 7.71
N TRP A 352 -34.02 0.68 6.89
CA TRP A 352 -32.84 -0.19 6.88
C TRP A 352 -31.61 0.54 6.36
N ALA A 353 -31.76 1.31 5.28
CA ALA A 353 -30.68 2.12 4.74
C ALA A 353 -30.18 3.13 5.79
N ARG A 354 -31.09 3.77 6.53
CA ARG A 354 -30.71 4.74 7.56
C ARG A 354 -29.95 4.11 8.73
N ILE A 355 -30.40 2.96 9.22
CA ILE A 355 -29.68 2.21 10.27
C ILE A 355 -28.30 1.79 9.76
N TYR A 356 -28.22 1.26 8.54
CA TYR A 356 -26.96 0.84 7.93
C TYR A 356 -25.96 1.98 7.78
N TYR A 357 -26.36 3.15 7.26
CA TYR A 357 -25.42 4.25 7.06
C TYR A 357 -25.00 4.95 8.36
N LEU A 358 -25.84 4.89 9.40
CA LEU A 358 -25.43 5.30 10.75
C LEU A 358 -24.34 4.36 11.30
N LEU A 359 -24.48 3.04 11.09
CA LEU A 359 -23.40 2.09 11.43
C LEU A 359 -22.15 2.30 10.56
N ARG A 360 -22.30 2.47 9.25
CA ARG A 360 -21.21 2.67 8.28
C ARG A 360 -20.37 3.92 8.57
N SER A 361 -20.95 4.91 9.24
CA SER A 361 -20.27 6.13 9.67
C SER A 361 -19.75 6.04 11.12
N GLY A 362 -19.80 4.89 11.78
CA GLY A 362 -19.31 4.69 13.15
C GLY A 362 -20.28 5.10 14.28
N HIS A 363 -21.50 5.54 13.93
CA HIS A 363 -22.48 6.11 14.87
C HIS A 363 -23.52 5.06 15.30
N ALA A 364 -23.05 4.01 15.97
CA ALA A 364 -23.88 2.87 16.36
C ALA A 364 -24.93 3.22 17.43
N LYS A 365 -24.63 4.15 18.33
CA LYS A 365 -25.57 4.61 19.38
C LYS A 365 -26.75 5.34 18.75
N GLU A 366 -26.47 6.17 17.75
CA GLU A 366 -27.46 6.90 16.99
C GLU A 366 -28.29 5.96 16.11
N ALA A 367 -27.67 4.92 15.52
CA ALA A 367 -28.40 3.86 14.83
C ALA A 367 -29.43 3.19 15.77
N LEU A 368 -29.04 2.88 17.01
CA LEU A 368 -29.93 2.28 18.01
C LEU A 368 -31.05 3.23 18.45
N ALA A 369 -30.73 4.51 18.67
CA ALA A 369 -31.72 5.53 19.01
C ALA A 369 -32.79 5.62 17.91
N PHE A 370 -32.38 5.70 16.65
CA PHE A 370 -33.30 5.75 15.50
C PHE A 370 -34.17 4.48 15.39
N ALA A 371 -33.57 3.30 15.59
CA ALA A 371 -34.30 2.03 15.56
C ALA A 371 -35.34 1.92 16.69
N THR A 372 -35.02 2.46 17.87
CA THR A 372 -35.93 2.48 19.04
C THR A 372 -37.07 3.47 18.83
N GLU A 373 -36.79 4.67 18.33
CA GLU A 373 -37.81 5.69 18.00
C GLU A 373 -38.82 5.20 16.94
N ASN A 374 -38.36 4.37 15.99
CA ASN A 374 -39.19 3.82 14.91
C ASN A 374 -39.59 2.36 15.16
N GLU A 375 -39.51 1.88 16.40
CA GLU A 375 -39.69 0.46 16.73
C GLU A 375 -41.06 -0.06 16.27
N GLN A 376 -42.14 0.68 16.47
CA GLN A 376 -43.48 0.26 16.04
C GLN A 376 -43.59 0.05 14.52
N ALA A 377 -42.88 0.86 13.74
CA ALA A 377 -42.87 0.74 12.28
C ALA A 377 -41.97 -0.40 11.82
N ILE A 378 -40.80 -0.56 12.45
CA ILE A 378 -39.88 -1.66 12.17
C ILE A 378 -40.50 -3.00 12.56
N GLN A 379 -41.21 -3.10 13.69
CA GLN A 379 -41.87 -4.34 14.12
C GLN A 379 -42.95 -4.81 13.14
N LYS A 380 -43.58 -3.91 12.37
CA LYS A 380 -44.53 -4.29 11.31
C LYS A 380 -43.82 -4.98 10.13
N LEU A 381 -42.57 -4.62 9.88
CA LEU A 381 -41.72 -5.22 8.84
C LEU A 381 -41.02 -6.47 9.38
N GLU A 382 -40.29 -6.34 10.49
CA GLU A 382 -39.53 -7.39 11.18
C GLU A 382 -39.64 -7.26 12.71
N LYS A 383 -40.51 -8.08 13.31
CA LYS A 383 -40.82 -8.04 14.76
C LYS A 383 -39.59 -8.21 15.66
N SER A 384 -38.64 -9.06 15.27
CA SER A 384 -37.54 -9.48 16.14
C SER A 384 -36.29 -8.61 16.05
N PHE A 385 -36.20 -7.70 15.06
CA PHE A 385 -34.94 -7.04 14.72
C PHE A 385 -34.41 -6.12 15.82
N VAL A 386 -35.25 -5.21 16.35
CA VAL A 386 -34.82 -4.20 17.34
C VAL A 386 -34.26 -4.86 18.62
N PRO A 387 -34.89 -5.90 19.21
CA PRO A 387 -34.29 -6.65 20.32
C PRO A 387 -32.91 -7.24 20.02
N TYR A 388 -32.71 -7.86 18.85
CA TYR A 388 -31.41 -8.39 18.46
C TYR A 388 -30.37 -7.29 18.28
N PHE A 389 -30.76 -6.20 17.63
CA PHE A 389 -29.87 -5.08 17.36
C PHE A 389 -29.39 -4.42 18.66
N LYS A 390 -30.29 -4.23 19.62
CA LYS A 390 -29.96 -3.73 20.95
C LYS A 390 -29.01 -4.68 21.70
N ALA A 391 -29.34 -5.96 21.77
CA ALA A 391 -28.50 -6.96 22.45
C ALA A 391 -27.10 -7.09 21.82
N TRP A 392 -27.01 -6.93 20.50
CA TRP A 392 -25.75 -6.94 19.76
C TRP A 392 -24.87 -5.72 20.07
N LEU A 393 -25.45 -4.53 20.22
CA LEU A 393 -24.71 -3.30 20.53
C LEU A 393 -24.32 -3.18 22.01
N ASP A 394 -25.13 -3.72 22.92
CA ASP A 394 -24.85 -3.72 24.36
C ASP A 394 -23.74 -4.71 24.74
N ALA A 395 -23.51 -5.73 23.90
CA ALA A 395 -22.46 -6.72 24.12
C ALA A 395 -21.06 -6.15 23.82
N PRO A 396 -20.06 -6.30 24.72
CA PRO A 396 -18.73 -5.71 24.55
C PRO A 396 -17.95 -6.29 23.36
N ASP A 397 -18.20 -7.55 23.02
CA ASP A 397 -17.63 -8.28 21.88
C ASP A 397 -18.53 -8.25 20.64
N ARG A 398 -19.61 -7.46 20.67
CA ARG A 398 -20.67 -7.41 19.66
C ARG A 398 -21.25 -8.80 19.36
N ARG A 399 -21.44 -9.64 20.40
CA ARG A 399 -22.00 -10.99 20.25
C ARG A 399 -23.41 -11.08 20.79
N LEU A 400 -24.28 -11.73 20.02
CA LEU A 400 -25.60 -12.10 20.52
C LEU A 400 -25.47 -13.19 21.60
N PRO A 401 -26.16 -13.06 22.74
CA PRO A 401 -26.29 -14.13 23.73
C PRO A 401 -26.78 -15.43 23.09
N LYS A 402 -26.30 -16.59 23.56
CA LYS A 402 -26.55 -17.91 22.94
C LYS A 402 -28.03 -18.14 22.60
N LEU A 403 -28.94 -17.88 23.54
CA LEU A 403 -30.38 -18.05 23.34
C LEU A 403 -30.93 -17.18 22.20
N LEU A 404 -30.53 -15.90 22.15
CA LEU A 404 -30.95 -14.97 21.11
C LEU A 404 -30.32 -15.32 19.77
N ARG A 405 -29.06 -15.80 19.78
CA ARG A 405 -28.35 -16.24 18.58
C ARG A 405 -29.02 -17.45 17.93
N ASP A 406 -29.38 -18.46 18.71
CA ASP A 406 -30.02 -19.68 18.17
C ASP A 406 -31.38 -19.35 17.54
N ARG A 407 -32.16 -18.47 18.18
CA ARG A 407 -33.41 -17.95 17.62
C ARG A 407 -33.18 -17.10 16.37
N PHE A 408 -32.19 -16.22 16.39
CA PHE A 408 -31.80 -15.40 15.24
C PHE A 408 -31.45 -16.28 14.03
N LEU A 409 -30.64 -17.33 14.22
CA LEU A 409 -30.23 -18.23 13.15
C LEU A 409 -31.40 -19.00 12.55
N ALA A 410 -32.37 -19.43 13.37
CA ALA A 410 -33.59 -20.06 12.88
C ALA A 410 -34.41 -19.10 12.02
N GLU A 411 -34.63 -17.86 12.49
CA GLU A 411 -35.36 -16.82 11.76
C GLU A 411 -34.64 -16.42 10.46
N TYR A 412 -33.31 -16.28 10.51
CA TYR A 412 -32.48 -15.94 9.35
C TYR A 412 -32.58 -17.02 8.26
N ASN A 413 -32.39 -18.30 8.62
CA ASN A 413 -32.42 -19.40 7.66
C ASN A 413 -33.80 -19.60 7.01
N GLN A 414 -34.88 -19.31 7.73
CA GLN A 414 -36.24 -19.47 7.21
C GLN A 414 -36.69 -18.32 6.31
N ARG A 415 -36.30 -17.07 6.62
CA ARG A 415 -36.91 -15.87 6.02
C ARG A 415 -35.94 -14.94 5.31
N ILE A 416 -34.71 -14.82 5.81
CA ILE A 416 -33.76 -13.78 5.39
C ILE A 416 -32.70 -14.33 4.43
N ARG A 417 -32.30 -15.59 4.59
CA ARG A 417 -31.21 -16.19 3.82
C ARG A 417 -31.44 -16.23 2.31
N TYR A 418 -32.69 -16.47 1.90
CA TYR A 418 -33.09 -16.60 0.50
C TYR A 418 -33.74 -15.33 -0.06
N LEU A 419 -33.57 -14.20 0.64
CA LEU A 419 -34.00 -12.91 0.14
C LEU A 419 -33.37 -12.65 -1.23
N THR A 420 -34.23 -12.52 -2.25
CA THR A 420 -33.88 -12.24 -3.65
C THR A 420 -33.61 -10.75 -3.86
N ASP A 421 -33.21 -10.36 -5.08
CA ASP A 421 -32.96 -8.97 -5.49
C ASP A 421 -34.17 -8.02 -5.35
N THR A 422 -35.34 -8.55 -4.97
CA THR A 422 -36.58 -7.81 -4.74
C THR A 422 -36.76 -7.34 -3.29
N SER A 423 -35.80 -7.62 -2.42
CA SER A 423 -35.85 -7.28 -0.99
C SER A 423 -34.84 -6.20 -0.63
N ASP A 424 -35.08 -5.47 0.47
CA ASP A 424 -34.19 -4.39 0.88
C ASP A 424 -32.76 -4.91 1.14
N PRO A 425 -31.76 -4.47 0.36
CA PRO A 425 -30.41 -5.00 0.47
C PRO A 425 -29.73 -4.57 1.79
N TYR A 426 -30.15 -3.45 2.39
CA TYR A 426 -29.65 -3.00 3.68
C TYR A 426 -30.16 -3.84 4.83
N LYS A 427 -31.38 -4.37 4.72
CA LYS A 427 -31.91 -5.35 5.67
C LYS A 427 -31.03 -6.59 5.70
N HIS A 428 -30.71 -7.15 4.53
CA HIS A 428 -29.80 -8.31 4.45
C HIS A 428 -28.42 -8.01 5.03
N ALA A 429 -27.84 -6.85 4.70
CA ALA A 429 -26.55 -6.41 5.24
C ALA A 429 -26.57 -6.32 6.78
N LEU A 430 -27.62 -5.73 7.36
CA LEU A 430 -27.75 -5.59 8.81
C LEU A 430 -27.89 -6.94 9.52
N TYR A 431 -28.70 -7.86 8.98
CA TYR A 431 -28.79 -9.21 9.54
C TYR A 431 -27.45 -9.95 9.45
N LYS A 432 -26.71 -9.80 8.34
CA LYS A 432 -25.36 -10.36 8.22
C LYS A 432 -24.40 -9.82 9.28
N LEU A 433 -24.42 -8.52 9.55
CA LEU A 433 -23.57 -7.90 10.57
C LEU A 433 -23.93 -8.34 12.00
N VAL A 434 -25.22 -8.27 12.35
CA VAL A 434 -25.74 -8.59 13.69
C VAL A 434 -25.54 -10.07 14.03
N GLY A 435 -25.88 -10.95 13.08
CA GLY A 435 -25.80 -12.40 13.26
C GLY A 435 -24.43 -13.01 12.96
N ARG A 436 -23.54 -12.27 12.29
CA ARG A 436 -22.28 -12.78 11.73
C ARG A 436 -22.48 -14.08 10.92
N VAL A 437 -23.51 -14.08 10.07
CA VAL A 437 -23.92 -15.24 9.26
C VAL A 437 -23.30 -15.22 7.88
N GLU A 438 -23.18 -16.42 7.27
CA GLU A 438 -22.60 -16.61 5.94
C GLU A 438 -21.19 -16.01 5.77
N ILE A 439 -20.29 -16.29 6.72
CA ILE A 439 -18.88 -15.87 6.65
C ILE A 439 -18.22 -16.35 5.34
N SER A 440 -18.69 -17.41 4.68
CA SER A 440 -18.18 -17.79 3.36
C SER A 440 -18.71 -16.94 2.19
N ARG A 441 -19.88 -16.29 2.33
CA ARG A 441 -20.53 -15.44 1.32
C ARG A 441 -20.67 -13.99 1.81
N ARG A 442 -19.56 -13.27 1.74
CA ARG A 442 -19.39 -11.97 2.43
C ARG A 442 -19.83 -10.75 1.61
N ASN A 443 -20.17 -10.95 0.33
CA ASN A 443 -20.65 -9.87 -0.54
C ASN A 443 -22.17 -9.67 -0.34
N VAL A 444 -22.62 -8.42 -0.28
CA VAL A 444 -24.04 -8.04 -0.28
C VAL A 444 -24.30 -7.18 -1.51
N PRO A 445 -24.94 -7.74 -2.56
CA PRO A 445 -25.29 -6.99 -3.76
C PRO A 445 -26.05 -5.71 -3.42
N GLY A 446 -25.69 -4.60 -4.08
CA GLY A 446 -26.31 -3.30 -3.83
C GLY A 446 -25.72 -2.51 -2.65
N VAL A 447 -25.00 -3.14 -1.71
CA VAL A 447 -24.43 -2.49 -0.52
C VAL A 447 -22.91 -2.38 -0.59
N THR A 448 -22.21 -3.49 -0.86
CA THR A 448 -20.73 -3.55 -0.88
C THR A 448 -20.19 -3.36 -2.30
N GLN A 449 -20.47 -2.20 -2.91
CA GLN A 449 -20.10 -1.91 -4.30
C GLN A 449 -18.67 -1.37 -4.46
N THR A 450 -18.19 -0.61 -3.48
CA THR A 450 -16.83 -0.03 -3.49
C THR A 450 -15.85 -0.92 -2.73
N THR A 451 -14.56 -0.75 -2.98
CA THR A 451 -13.51 -1.51 -2.26
C THR A 451 -13.54 -1.15 -0.77
N GLU A 452 -13.75 0.12 -0.45
CA GLU A 452 -13.81 0.67 0.89
C GLU A 452 -15.05 0.16 1.64
N ASP A 453 -16.22 0.11 1.01
CA ASP A 453 -17.43 -0.45 1.62
C ASP A 453 -17.29 -1.96 1.84
N TRP A 454 -16.68 -2.67 0.89
CA TRP A 454 -16.42 -4.10 1.06
C TRP A 454 -15.45 -4.34 2.22
N LEU A 455 -14.34 -3.59 2.31
CA LEU A 455 -13.35 -3.70 3.38
C LEU A 455 -13.96 -3.36 4.75
N TRP A 456 -14.73 -2.28 4.85
CA TRP A 456 -15.42 -1.92 6.09
C TRP A 456 -16.38 -3.03 6.53
N PHE A 457 -17.12 -3.61 5.57
CA PHE A 457 -18.03 -4.71 5.85
C PHE A 457 -17.28 -5.96 6.33
N GLN A 458 -16.14 -6.29 5.71
CA GLN A 458 -15.30 -7.40 6.17
C GLN A 458 -14.73 -7.17 7.57
N LEU A 459 -14.16 -5.99 7.82
CA LEU A 459 -13.60 -5.61 9.12
C LEU A 459 -14.68 -5.59 10.21
N SER A 460 -15.93 -5.25 9.86
CA SER A 460 -17.06 -5.32 10.78
C SER A 460 -17.46 -6.75 11.17
N LEU A 461 -17.07 -7.75 10.37
CA LEU A 461 -17.28 -9.18 10.64
C LEU A 461 -16.08 -9.84 11.34
N VAL A 462 -14.91 -9.20 11.32
CA VAL A 462 -13.70 -9.69 11.98
C VAL A 462 -13.88 -9.69 13.50
N ARG A 463 -13.49 -10.80 14.14
CA ARG A 463 -13.43 -10.93 15.61
C ARG A 463 -12.19 -11.71 15.99
N GLU A 464 -11.44 -11.16 16.94
CA GLU A 464 -10.18 -11.73 17.42
C GLU A 464 -10.34 -12.55 18.71
N THR A 465 -11.39 -12.31 19.48
CA THR A 465 -11.66 -13.06 20.72
C THR A 465 -12.21 -14.44 20.41
N GLU A 466 -11.56 -15.49 20.90
CA GLU A 466 -12.15 -16.82 20.91
C GLU A 466 -13.36 -16.85 21.86
N GLY A 467 -14.56 -16.93 21.29
CA GLY A 467 -15.72 -17.29 22.08
C GLY A 467 -15.59 -18.76 22.49
N GLN A 468 -15.69 -19.07 23.79
CA GLN A 468 -15.86 -20.46 24.24
C GLN A 468 -17.00 -21.11 23.44
N GLY A 469 -16.67 -22.17 22.68
CA GLY A 469 -17.64 -22.95 21.90
C GLY A 469 -18.00 -22.41 20.51
N GLU A 470 -17.22 -21.51 19.89
CA GLU A 470 -17.38 -21.23 18.45
C GLU A 470 -16.81 -22.36 17.60
N ALA A 471 -17.57 -22.79 16.60
CA ALA A 471 -17.11 -23.84 15.69
C ALA A 471 -15.98 -23.30 14.80
N PRO A 472 -15.02 -24.13 14.35
CA PRO A 472 -13.89 -23.67 13.55
C PRO A 472 -14.28 -22.91 12.26
N HIS A 473 -15.43 -23.23 11.67
CA HIS A 473 -15.93 -22.57 10.46
C HIS A 473 -16.58 -21.19 10.72
N GLU A 474 -16.79 -20.83 11.99
CA GLU A 474 -17.25 -19.51 12.43
C GLU A 474 -16.08 -18.58 12.78
N LYS A 475 -14.85 -19.10 12.88
CA LYS A 475 -13.65 -18.31 13.13
C LYS A 475 -13.34 -17.44 11.91
N TYR A 476 -13.17 -16.15 12.16
CA TYR A 476 -12.84 -15.16 11.15
C TYR A 476 -12.22 -13.93 11.82
N GLY A 477 -10.89 -13.93 11.85
CA GLY A 477 -10.06 -12.85 12.36
C GLY A 477 -9.44 -11.99 11.25
N LEU A 478 -8.60 -11.05 11.65
CA LEU A 478 -7.85 -10.16 10.78
C LEU A 478 -6.88 -10.94 9.88
N ARG A 479 -6.28 -12.03 10.40
CA ARG A 479 -5.41 -12.92 9.61
C ARG A 479 -6.16 -13.64 8.49
N ASP A 480 -7.41 -14.05 8.74
CA ASP A 480 -8.26 -14.67 7.73
C ASP A 480 -8.64 -13.66 6.63
N LEU A 481 -8.95 -12.42 7.02
CA LEU A 481 -9.17 -11.33 6.07
C LEU A 481 -7.90 -11.07 5.23
N ALA A 482 -6.73 -10.98 5.87
CA ALA A 482 -5.45 -10.82 5.18
C ALA A 482 -5.18 -11.96 4.18
N ALA A 483 -5.47 -13.21 4.55
CA ALA A 483 -5.36 -14.35 3.66
C ALA A 483 -6.31 -14.27 2.45
N VAL A 484 -7.53 -13.79 2.64
CA VAL A 484 -8.47 -13.56 1.52
C VAL A 484 -7.99 -12.46 0.59
N LEU A 485 -7.50 -11.35 1.15
CA LEU A 485 -6.96 -10.23 0.37
C LEU A 485 -5.74 -10.63 -0.47
N ARG A 486 -4.88 -11.50 0.07
CA ARG A 486 -3.75 -12.09 -0.67
C ARG A 486 -4.19 -12.89 -1.89
N LYS A 487 -5.31 -13.61 -1.80
CA LYS A 487 -5.83 -14.43 -2.93
C LYS A 487 -6.31 -13.57 -4.09
N PHE A 488 -6.84 -12.37 -3.82
CA PHE A 488 -7.18 -11.42 -4.89
C PHE A 488 -5.92 -10.87 -5.57
N GLY A 489 -4.87 -10.64 -4.79
CA GLY A 489 -3.58 -10.16 -5.27
C GLY A 489 -3.60 -8.71 -5.77
N GLU A 490 -2.43 -8.23 -6.18
CA GLU A 490 -2.23 -6.85 -6.61
C GLU A 490 -3.07 -6.48 -7.85
N ALA A 491 -3.11 -7.37 -8.85
CA ALA A 491 -3.76 -7.11 -10.13
C ALA A 491 -5.26 -6.79 -10.03
N HIS A 492 -5.91 -7.28 -8.97
CA HIS A 492 -7.33 -6.99 -8.69
C HIS A 492 -7.53 -5.53 -8.24
N PHE A 493 -6.63 -5.01 -7.41
CA PHE A 493 -6.74 -3.66 -6.83
C PHE A 493 -6.05 -2.60 -7.67
N VAL A 494 -5.08 -3.00 -8.50
CA VAL A 494 -4.31 -2.11 -9.36
C VAL A 494 -4.43 -2.59 -10.82
N PRO A 495 -5.61 -2.47 -11.46
CA PRO A 495 -5.72 -2.78 -12.88
C PRO A 495 -4.77 -1.86 -13.67
N LYS A 496 -3.87 -2.47 -14.46
CA LYS A 496 -2.92 -1.78 -15.36
C LYS A 496 -1.90 -0.85 -14.65
N GLY A 497 -1.54 -1.10 -13.40
CA GLY A 497 -0.58 -0.25 -12.66
C GLY A 497 -1.14 1.09 -12.18
N SER A 498 -2.47 1.30 -12.30
CA SER A 498 -3.11 2.56 -11.92
C SER A 498 -3.40 2.58 -10.41
N ARG A 499 -2.89 3.60 -9.70
CA ARG A 499 -3.13 3.89 -8.27
C ARG A 499 -2.56 2.86 -7.27
N PRO A 500 -1.22 2.70 -7.20
CA PRO A 500 -0.58 1.73 -6.29
C PRO A 500 -0.90 1.97 -4.80
N LEU A 501 -1.17 3.22 -4.40
CA LEU A 501 -1.56 3.52 -3.01
C LEU A 501 -2.83 2.78 -2.55
N LEU A 502 -3.74 2.41 -3.46
CA LEU A 502 -4.94 1.66 -3.07
C LEU A 502 -4.57 0.28 -2.50
N TYR A 503 -3.72 -0.47 -3.20
CA TYR A 503 -3.31 -1.78 -2.71
C TYR A 503 -2.42 -1.67 -1.47
N PHE A 504 -1.58 -0.64 -1.39
CA PHE A 504 -0.85 -0.33 -0.16
C PHE A 504 -1.79 -0.11 1.04
N GLN A 505 -2.86 0.68 0.87
CA GLN A 505 -3.88 0.88 1.90
C GLN A 505 -4.61 -0.42 2.25
N VAL A 506 -4.93 -1.28 1.28
CA VAL A 506 -5.54 -2.60 1.53
C VAL A 506 -4.64 -3.48 2.42
N LEU A 507 -3.32 -3.47 2.16
CA LEU A 507 -2.35 -4.20 2.97
C LEU A 507 -2.23 -3.62 4.39
N LEU A 508 -2.22 -2.29 4.53
CA LEU A 508 -2.23 -1.63 5.84
C LEU A 508 -3.51 -1.94 6.64
N LEU A 509 -4.69 -1.83 6.02
CA LEU A 509 -5.99 -2.11 6.64
C LEU A 509 -6.12 -3.56 7.12
N SER A 510 -5.33 -4.47 6.56
CA SER A 510 -5.29 -5.89 6.96
C SER A 510 -4.09 -6.24 7.86
N GLY A 511 -3.31 -5.25 8.31
CA GLY A 511 -2.16 -5.43 9.20
C GLY A 511 -0.94 -6.10 8.56
N GLN A 512 -0.85 -6.13 7.23
CA GLN A 512 0.24 -6.78 6.47
C GLN A 512 1.39 -5.79 6.20
N PHE A 513 1.99 -5.27 7.26
CA PHE A 513 2.92 -4.14 7.21
C PHE A 513 4.18 -4.41 6.36
N GLU A 514 4.86 -5.53 6.55
CA GLU A 514 6.10 -5.85 5.81
C GLU A 514 5.84 -5.95 4.30
N ARG A 515 4.73 -6.60 3.93
CA ARG A 515 4.30 -6.71 2.53
C ARG A 515 3.92 -5.34 1.96
N ALA A 516 3.24 -4.51 2.74
CA ALA A 516 2.85 -3.18 2.33
C ALA A 516 4.09 -2.34 1.96
N ILE A 517 5.10 -2.32 2.81
CA ILE A 517 6.34 -1.57 2.55
C ILE A 517 7.09 -2.13 1.35
N ALA A 518 7.24 -3.45 1.26
CA ALA A 518 7.91 -4.09 0.14
C ALA A 518 7.24 -3.76 -1.20
N PHE A 519 5.91 -3.78 -1.25
CA PHE A 519 5.12 -3.39 -2.42
C PHE A 519 5.30 -1.90 -2.77
N LEU A 520 5.21 -1.00 -1.78
CA LEU A 520 5.33 0.44 -2.04
C LEU A 520 6.73 0.81 -2.55
N GLN A 521 7.77 0.13 -2.07
CA GLN A 521 9.15 0.35 -2.49
C GLN A 521 9.44 -0.01 -3.95
N GLN A 522 8.64 -0.88 -4.56
CA GLN A 522 8.76 -1.21 -5.99
C GLN A 522 8.33 -0.04 -6.90
N HIS A 523 7.62 0.94 -6.35
CA HIS A 523 7.12 2.08 -7.10
C HIS A 523 8.03 3.29 -6.90
N SER A 524 8.78 3.67 -7.96
CA SER A 524 9.81 4.73 -7.92
C SER A 524 9.34 6.05 -7.29
N HIS A 525 8.10 6.46 -7.56
CA HIS A 525 7.51 7.69 -7.01
C HIS A 525 7.22 7.66 -5.50
N TYR A 526 7.15 6.47 -4.90
CA TYR A 526 6.82 6.28 -3.49
C TYR A 526 7.96 5.69 -2.67
N GLN A 527 9.17 5.55 -3.22
CA GLN A 527 10.31 4.99 -2.48
C GLN A 527 10.64 5.77 -1.21
N ALA A 528 10.63 7.10 -1.29
CA ALA A 528 10.80 7.93 -0.10
C ALA A 528 9.66 7.68 0.92
N ASP A 529 8.41 7.59 0.47
CA ASP A 529 7.28 7.30 1.36
C ASP A 529 7.39 5.93 2.02
N ALA A 530 7.77 4.89 1.28
CA ALA A 530 7.94 3.53 1.80
C ALA A 530 8.98 3.47 2.92
N VAL A 531 10.11 4.18 2.77
CA VAL A 531 11.13 4.31 3.81
C VAL A 531 10.54 4.94 5.08
N HIS A 532 9.79 6.03 4.94
CA HIS A 532 9.23 6.74 6.08
C HIS A 532 8.10 5.97 6.77
N PHE A 533 7.24 5.29 6.01
CA PHE A 533 6.25 4.37 6.57
C PHE A 533 6.94 3.23 7.33
N ALA A 534 8.04 2.69 6.80
CA ALA A 534 8.82 1.66 7.49
C ALA A 534 9.42 2.18 8.80
N ILE A 535 9.94 3.41 8.81
CA ILE A 535 10.45 4.07 10.02
C ILE A 535 9.35 4.23 11.05
N ALA A 536 8.16 4.69 10.64
CA ALA A 536 7.02 4.85 11.55
C ALA A 536 6.57 3.51 12.17
N LEU A 537 6.50 2.46 11.35
CA LEU A 537 6.17 1.11 11.82
C LEU A 537 7.26 0.56 12.75
N ALA A 538 8.54 0.76 12.43
CA ALA A 538 9.65 0.34 13.28
C ALA A 538 9.68 1.12 14.60
N TYR A 539 9.35 2.42 14.59
CA TYR A 539 9.31 3.24 15.81
C TYR A 539 8.25 2.75 16.80
N TYR A 540 7.07 2.33 16.33
CA TYR A 540 6.03 1.78 17.20
C TYR A 540 6.13 0.27 17.45
N GLY A 541 7.04 -0.43 16.78
CA GLY A 541 7.26 -1.86 16.95
C GLY A 541 6.35 -2.79 16.16
N LEU A 542 5.88 -2.33 14.99
CA LEU A 542 4.98 -3.03 14.08
C LEU A 542 5.68 -3.51 12.79
N LEU A 543 6.98 -3.81 12.89
CA LEU A 543 7.78 -4.28 11.76
C LEU A 543 8.71 -5.41 12.19
N ARG A 544 8.59 -6.59 11.56
CA ARG A 544 9.52 -7.71 11.76
C ARG A 544 10.76 -7.54 10.90
N VAL A 545 11.92 -7.77 11.50
CA VAL A 545 13.21 -7.83 10.78
C VAL A 545 13.74 -9.26 10.73
N PRO A 546 14.31 -9.70 9.59
CA PRO A 546 14.88 -11.03 9.47
C PRO A 546 16.21 -11.15 10.24
N PRO A 547 16.61 -12.36 10.66
CA PRO A 547 17.97 -12.60 11.10
C PRO A 547 18.95 -12.42 9.93
N ARG A 548 20.21 -12.05 10.22
CA ARG A 548 21.24 -11.80 9.20
C ARG A 548 21.44 -12.98 8.25
N SER A 549 21.33 -14.22 8.75
CA SER A 549 21.46 -15.46 7.98
C SER A 549 20.44 -15.64 6.86
N LYS A 550 19.24 -15.08 6.99
CA LYS A 550 18.15 -15.18 5.99
C LYS A 550 18.13 -14.00 5.01
N THR A 551 19.03 -13.04 5.15
CA THR A 551 18.90 -11.76 4.43
C THR A 551 19.63 -11.80 3.07
N ALA A 552 18.89 -11.97 1.97
CA ALA A 552 19.44 -11.97 0.60
C ALA A 552 19.83 -10.57 0.09
N GLU A 553 20.95 -10.43 -0.63
CA GLU A 553 21.53 -9.12 -0.99
C GLU A 553 20.58 -8.17 -1.74
N VAL A 554 19.69 -8.73 -2.56
CA VAL A 554 18.81 -7.97 -3.47
C VAL A 554 17.41 -7.76 -2.90
N GLU A 555 16.82 -8.79 -2.29
CA GLU A 555 15.44 -8.77 -1.83
C GLU A 555 15.28 -8.10 -0.46
N LEU A 556 14.28 -7.22 -0.34
CA LEU A 556 13.96 -6.55 0.93
C LEU A 556 12.98 -7.36 1.79
N LEU A 557 12.08 -8.11 1.16
CA LEU A 557 11.07 -8.93 1.84
C LEU A 557 11.59 -10.37 1.95
N VAL A 558 11.57 -10.91 3.16
CA VAL A 558 11.96 -12.29 3.47
C VAL A 558 10.73 -13.06 3.92
N ASP A 559 10.64 -14.33 3.52
CA ASP A 559 9.52 -15.21 3.85
C ASP A 559 8.14 -14.64 3.43
N GLY A 560 8.10 -13.90 2.30
CA GLY A 560 6.94 -13.14 1.83
C GLY A 560 5.65 -13.95 1.60
N ASN A 561 5.77 -15.26 1.36
CA ASN A 561 4.64 -16.17 1.16
C ASN A 561 4.12 -16.79 2.46
N THR A 562 4.86 -16.66 3.57
CA THR A 562 4.47 -17.22 4.87
C THR A 562 3.51 -16.29 5.62
N ASP A 563 2.97 -16.73 6.74
CA ASP A 563 2.11 -15.88 7.56
C ASP A 563 2.86 -14.82 8.37
N THR A 564 4.18 -14.97 8.52
CA THR A 564 5.04 -14.06 9.29
C THR A 564 6.19 -13.55 8.41
N PRO A 565 5.90 -12.72 7.39
CA PRO A 565 6.94 -12.10 6.58
C PRO A 565 7.81 -11.16 7.42
N SER A 566 9.04 -10.92 6.96
CA SER A 566 9.95 -9.96 7.59
C SER A 566 10.59 -9.04 6.55
N LEU A 567 10.92 -7.82 6.93
CA LEU A 567 11.48 -6.80 6.05
C LEU A 567 12.90 -6.44 6.50
N SER A 568 13.86 -6.41 5.56
CA SER A 568 15.23 -5.96 5.82
C SER A 568 15.29 -4.43 5.99
N PHE A 569 14.86 -3.96 7.15
CA PHE A 569 14.77 -2.53 7.49
C PHE A 569 16.12 -1.82 7.41
N ALA A 570 17.18 -2.42 7.95
CA ALA A 570 18.52 -1.85 7.89
C ALA A 570 19.00 -1.60 6.45
N ARG A 571 18.75 -2.55 5.54
CA ARG A 571 19.09 -2.42 4.12
C ARG A 571 18.22 -1.40 3.40
N LEU A 572 16.93 -1.32 3.74
CA LEU A 572 16.03 -0.30 3.19
C LEU A 572 16.58 1.10 3.49
N LEU A 573 16.95 1.37 4.75
CA LEU A 573 17.55 2.65 5.15
C LEU A 573 18.90 2.89 4.46
N HIS A 574 19.79 1.89 4.46
CA HIS A 574 21.09 2.04 3.82
C HIS A 574 20.99 2.34 2.31
N ARG A 575 20.09 1.68 1.58
CA ARG A 575 19.83 1.97 0.16
C ARG A 575 19.31 3.38 -0.04
N TYR A 576 18.42 3.84 0.83
CA TYR A 576 17.87 5.18 0.78
C TYR A 576 18.93 6.26 1.02
N THR A 577 19.73 6.10 2.08
CA THR A 577 20.78 7.08 2.44
C THR A 577 21.86 7.20 1.38
N ARG A 578 22.20 6.12 0.67
CA ARG A 578 23.18 6.15 -0.42
C ARG A 578 22.82 7.08 -1.58
N LEU A 579 21.54 7.42 -1.74
CA LEU A 579 21.08 8.34 -2.78
C LEU A 579 21.56 9.79 -2.56
N PHE A 580 21.81 10.18 -1.31
CA PHE A 580 22.17 11.55 -0.93
C PHE A 580 23.35 11.64 0.05
N ALA A 581 23.94 10.52 0.47
CA ALA A 581 25.05 10.49 1.42
C ALA A 581 26.24 11.37 1.03
N GLN A 582 26.53 11.51 -0.27
CA GLN A 582 27.64 12.34 -0.76
C GLN A 582 27.35 13.84 -0.63
N SER A 583 26.10 14.28 -0.80
CA SER A 583 25.71 15.68 -0.64
C SER A 583 25.41 16.05 0.80
N ASP A 584 24.76 15.15 1.55
CA ASP A 584 24.18 15.42 2.85
C ASP A 584 24.49 14.28 3.84
N ALA A 585 25.77 14.12 4.17
CA ALA A 585 26.24 13.03 5.04
C ALA A 585 25.67 13.09 6.46
N VAL A 586 25.43 14.30 6.99
CA VAL A 586 24.82 14.48 8.31
C VAL A 586 23.37 13.98 8.33
N GLU A 587 22.60 14.22 7.28
CA GLU A 587 21.24 13.71 7.18
C GLU A 587 21.25 12.19 6.98
N ALA A 588 22.14 11.66 6.15
CA ALA A 588 22.29 10.22 5.98
C ALA A 588 22.57 9.52 7.32
N LEU A 589 23.39 10.13 8.18
CA LEU A 589 23.66 9.63 9.52
C LEU A 589 22.41 9.58 10.41
N GLN A 590 21.50 10.56 10.32
CA GLN A 590 20.24 10.57 11.08
C GLN A 590 19.37 9.35 10.77
N TYR A 591 19.30 8.93 9.51
CA TYR A 591 18.57 7.72 9.13
C TYR A 591 19.26 6.45 9.63
N LEU A 592 20.60 6.38 9.55
CA LEU A 592 21.33 5.18 10.00
C LEU A 592 21.18 4.93 11.51
N TYR A 593 20.99 5.96 12.34
CA TYR A 593 20.66 5.81 13.76
C TYR A 593 19.35 5.05 14.00
N LEU A 594 18.40 5.14 13.06
CA LEU A 594 17.11 4.47 13.18
C LEU A 594 17.21 2.96 13.01
N VAL A 595 18.30 2.42 12.45
CA VAL A 595 18.53 0.96 12.40
C VAL A 595 18.49 0.37 13.82
N CYS A 596 19.00 1.11 14.80
CA CYS A 596 19.01 0.72 16.22
C CYS A 596 17.62 0.75 16.88
N LEU A 597 16.55 1.18 16.18
CA LEU A 597 15.18 0.99 16.68
C LEU A 597 14.88 -0.48 16.97
N ASN A 598 15.56 -1.43 16.32
CA ASN A 598 15.34 -2.87 16.55
C ASN A 598 16.43 -3.50 17.43
N ALA A 599 17.14 -2.69 18.24
CA ALA A 599 18.13 -3.19 19.20
C ALA A 599 17.49 -3.88 20.42
N ASP A 600 16.20 -3.61 20.68
CA ASP A 600 15.38 -4.22 21.74
C ASP A 600 15.07 -5.71 21.52
N LEU A 601 15.37 -6.23 20.32
CA LEU A 601 15.08 -7.60 19.96
C LEU A 601 15.94 -8.60 20.74
N PRO A 602 15.40 -9.79 21.08
CA PRO A 602 16.16 -10.85 21.73
C PRO A 602 17.43 -11.21 20.94
N ALA A 603 18.51 -11.47 21.66
CA ALA A 603 19.77 -11.93 21.07
C ALA A 603 19.56 -13.24 20.27
N PRO A 604 20.21 -13.40 19.11
CA PRO A 604 21.24 -12.53 18.55
C PRO A 604 20.70 -11.38 17.66
N ARG A 605 19.38 -11.27 17.46
CA ARG A 605 18.82 -10.37 16.43
C ARG A 605 19.06 -8.90 16.73
N GLY A 606 18.91 -8.46 17.99
CA GLY A 606 19.16 -7.07 18.38
C GLY A 606 20.62 -6.68 18.15
N ASP A 607 21.55 -7.53 18.60
CA ASP A 607 23.00 -7.32 18.43
C ASP A 607 23.40 -7.26 16.94
N GLU A 608 22.78 -8.09 16.10
CA GLU A 608 22.97 -8.03 14.64
C GLU A 608 22.54 -6.69 14.04
N GLN A 609 21.42 -6.10 14.50
CA GLN A 609 20.97 -4.79 14.01
C GLN A 609 21.94 -3.68 14.41
N VAL A 610 22.44 -3.70 15.65
CA VAL A 610 23.45 -2.75 16.12
C VAL A 610 24.74 -2.88 15.31
N ALA A 611 25.20 -4.11 15.06
CA ALA A 611 26.37 -4.37 14.23
C ALA A 611 26.20 -3.84 12.79
N LEU A 612 25.03 -4.03 12.18
CA LEU A 612 24.71 -3.48 10.86
C LEU A 612 24.70 -1.95 10.86
N ALA A 613 24.16 -1.32 11.89
CA ALA A 613 24.18 0.14 12.03
C ALA A 613 25.62 0.66 12.06
N HIS A 614 26.50 0.05 12.86
CA HIS A 614 27.92 0.40 12.92
C HIS A 614 28.63 0.18 11.58
N GLU A 615 28.34 -0.93 10.89
CA GLU A 615 28.91 -1.24 9.57
C GLU A 615 28.54 -0.16 8.55
N TYR A 616 27.26 0.25 8.50
CA TYR A 616 26.80 1.26 7.56
C TYR A 616 27.30 2.67 7.88
N VAL A 617 27.42 3.03 9.16
CA VAL A 617 28.03 4.31 9.53
C VAL A 617 29.52 4.33 9.19
N ARG A 618 30.23 3.21 9.39
CA ARG A 618 31.63 3.08 8.95
C ARG A 618 31.74 3.28 7.43
N GLN A 619 30.88 2.63 6.66
CA GLN A 619 30.85 2.81 5.20
C GLN A 619 30.56 4.26 4.81
N LEU A 620 29.57 4.91 5.46
CA LEU A 620 29.26 6.32 5.22
C LEU A 620 30.47 7.24 5.42
N VAL A 621 31.21 7.06 6.52
CA VAL A 621 32.41 7.85 6.83
C VAL A 621 33.50 7.63 5.77
N MET A 622 33.75 6.37 5.39
CA MET A 622 34.79 6.02 4.41
C MET A 622 34.46 6.52 3.00
N ASP A 623 33.19 6.43 2.60
CA ASP A 623 32.72 6.77 1.25
C ASP A 623 32.63 8.28 1.04
N THR A 624 32.20 9.03 2.06
CA THR A 624 31.96 10.48 1.95
C THR A 624 33.18 11.31 2.31
N ARG A 625 34.08 10.79 3.16
CA ARG A 625 35.29 11.47 3.64
C ARG A 625 35.04 12.81 4.34
N HIS A 626 33.80 13.07 4.80
CA HIS A 626 33.42 14.25 5.58
C HIS A 626 33.81 14.06 7.07
N TYR A 627 35.09 13.85 7.33
CA TYR A 627 35.59 13.47 8.66
C TYR A 627 35.35 14.55 9.72
N SER A 628 35.51 15.83 9.37
CA SER A 628 35.32 16.95 10.29
C SER A 628 33.87 17.07 10.77
N GLU A 629 32.91 16.91 9.86
CA GLU A 629 31.48 17.00 10.19
C GLU A 629 30.98 15.75 10.93
N LEU A 630 31.41 14.56 10.49
CA LEU A 630 30.97 13.29 11.05
C LEU A 630 31.70 12.99 12.35
N LEU A 631 33.03 12.88 12.35
CA LEU A 631 33.83 12.44 13.51
C LEU A 631 34.22 13.60 14.43
N GLY A 632 34.27 14.81 13.91
CA GLY A 632 34.65 16.01 14.63
C GLY A 632 35.99 16.57 14.18
N ASP A 633 36.34 17.71 14.73
CA ASP A 633 37.56 18.44 14.39
C ASP A 633 38.36 18.79 15.65
N VAL A 634 39.65 19.03 15.50
CA VAL A 634 40.53 19.45 16.59
C VAL A 634 40.83 20.93 16.42
N ARG A 635 40.40 21.74 17.39
CA ARG A 635 40.71 23.17 17.40
C ARG A 635 42.20 23.39 17.62
N ASN A 636 42.67 24.58 17.25
CA ASN A 636 44.08 24.99 17.38
C ASN A 636 44.60 24.97 18.83
N ASP A 637 43.71 24.95 19.83
CA ASP A 637 44.01 24.83 21.26
C ASP A 637 44.10 23.37 21.75
N GLY A 638 43.98 22.39 20.84
CA GLY A 638 43.98 20.96 21.15
C GLY A 638 42.64 20.42 21.65
N THR A 639 41.60 21.26 21.76
CA THR A 639 40.27 20.81 22.17
C THR A 639 39.57 20.08 21.02
N LYS A 640 39.03 18.88 21.31
CA LYS A 640 38.24 18.11 20.35
C LYS A 640 36.82 18.64 20.31
N VAL A 641 36.37 19.10 19.15
CA VAL A 641 34.96 19.39 18.90
C VAL A 641 34.32 18.09 18.43
N GLY A 642 33.37 17.57 19.20
CA GLY A 642 32.64 16.36 18.83
C GLY A 642 31.91 16.56 17.50
N GLY A 643 32.13 15.65 16.55
CA GLY A 643 31.37 15.62 15.31
C GLY A 643 29.92 15.22 15.53
N ARG A 644 29.12 15.19 14.47
CA ARG A 644 27.72 14.76 14.54
C ARG A 644 27.59 13.28 14.90
N TYR A 645 28.63 12.48 14.66
CA TYR A 645 28.86 11.19 15.26
C TYR A 645 29.29 11.35 16.73
N VAL A 646 28.38 11.83 17.56
CA VAL A 646 28.40 11.48 18.97
C VAL A 646 27.54 10.24 19.06
N PHE A 647 28.06 9.15 19.62
CA PHE A 647 27.33 7.92 19.91
C PHE A 647 25.97 8.30 20.51
N VAL A 648 24.90 8.34 19.70
CA VAL A 648 23.54 8.58 20.18
C VAL A 648 23.16 7.26 20.83
N ILE A 649 23.59 7.17 22.09
CA ILE A 649 23.05 6.39 23.20
C ILE A 649 22.28 5.17 22.71
N LEU A 650 23.01 4.05 22.61
CA LEU A 650 22.41 2.74 22.78
C LEU A 650 21.79 2.70 24.18
N ARG A 651 20.50 2.93 24.25
CA ARG A 651 19.63 2.29 25.24
C ARG A 651 18.62 1.46 24.51
#